data_AF-A0A1I6FRK9-F1
#
_entry.id   AF-A0A1I6FRK9-F1
#
_cell.length_a   1.000
_cell.length_b   1.000
_cell.length_c   1.000
_cell.angle_alpha   90.00
_cell.angle_beta   90.00
_cell.angle_gamma   90.00
#
_symmetry.space_group_name_H-M   'P 1'
#
loop_
_entity.id
_entity.type
_entity.pdbx_description
1 polymer ?
#
loop_
_entity_poly.entity_id
_entity_poly.type
_entity_poly.pdbx_seq_one_letter_code
_entity_poly.pdbx_strand_id
1 'polypeptide(L)'
;MSKTPTPVKIAPARKSIFANASFVWIIPILALVIALGVAWQTYNDRGPLIEIEFKNGSGIATRETELRFRDVAVGVVEDVKFAPNLSGVVAHVRLNKDVAPFVDAGSTFWVVQPELSAQGVSGLETVLSGVYIEGSWDGEIGPPQSRFKGLPNTPLYRYGKEGLEITLRTTPGGSLTDNSPITFRGIEVGRIGKAHISQQGSFAVAEAIIYHPHSRLISPTTRFWDTSGFTFSVGPGGAEIDFSSLATLVGGGVTFETFVSSGRRVSDGNSFEVYPDEASARESVFNSSQAEPLQMRVVFDESVSGLTIDAPVELSGLQIGRVTGVSGVIDADAFGDERVRLNAVLNIQPARLGLQDEVTPTAALQFLKRRIEEGLRARLASASLLAGGLKIELIEVENAPLYVVQTGEGIIPIIPSTDSEITDVTGTVEGVVARINNLPIEELLNSAIQFLNSADALISSEDLRETPQVVRALLGDVRDIVASDDLQAIPVKLNATLGRFETLLAQLEEDKFSTQLLAAVNAAAAAANGVNASVEGVPALIAQLQAVAAKAETLPLETLTTQLTTLTASADAILGTDAAKQLPADLGAALNEINATLRELREGGAVTNINATLDSARKAADAVATSTQDLPALVERVRVVLNQANQTIAGYNKGDVLSRDAQSALRDISKAAEAMTSLARMLERNPGSLIRGR
;
A
#
# COMPACT_ATOMS: atom_id res chain seq x y z
N MET A 1 33.06 -124.83 54.53
CA MET A 1 33.22 -123.57 53.78
C MET A 1 31.91 -122.78 53.84
N SER A 2 32.01 -121.51 54.27
CA SER A 2 31.12 -120.36 54.00
C SER A 2 29.60 -120.50 54.16
N LYS A 3 29.06 -119.93 55.24
CA LYS A 3 27.70 -119.35 55.27
C LYS A 3 27.80 -117.94 55.83
N THR A 4 27.76 -116.95 54.94
CA THR A 4 27.70 -115.52 55.26
C THR A 4 26.30 -115.01 54.88
N PRO A 5 25.62 -114.16 55.68
CA PRO A 5 24.30 -113.65 55.35
C PRO A 5 24.36 -112.52 54.31
N THR A 6 23.27 -112.32 53.58
CA THR A 6 23.08 -111.32 52.53
C THR A 6 23.04 -109.88 53.08
N PRO A 7 23.59 -108.88 52.36
CA PRO A 7 23.60 -107.49 52.80
C PRO A 7 22.26 -106.79 52.53
N VAL A 8 21.77 -106.06 53.53
CA VAL A 8 20.58 -105.20 53.42
C VAL A 8 20.95 -103.92 52.66
N LYS A 9 20.24 -103.61 51.57
CA LYS A 9 20.38 -102.35 50.82
C LYS A 9 19.70 -101.21 51.59
N ILE A 10 20.48 -100.27 52.11
CA ILE A 10 19.98 -98.99 52.64
C ILE A 10 19.99 -97.99 51.49
N ALA A 11 18.82 -97.57 51.01
CA ALA A 11 18.70 -96.46 50.08
C ALA A 11 18.81 -95.12 50.85
N PRO A 12 19.62 -94.15 50.41
CA PRO A 12 19.66 -92.84 51.05
C PRO A 12 18.33 -92.12 50.81
N ALA A 13 17.68 -91.67 51.88
CA ALA A 13 16.51 -90.80 51.79
C ALA A 13 16.90 -89.52 51.04
N ARG A 14 16.18 -89.19 49.95
CA ARG A 14 16.32 -87.92 49.23
C ARG A 14 16.15 -86.78 50.25
N LYS A 15 17.24 -86.15 50.64
CA LYS A 15 17.18 -84.88 51.39
C LYS A 15 16.49 -83.86 50.49
N SER A 16 15.28 -83.47 50.89
CA SER A 16 14.57 -82.36 50.27
C SER A 16 15.43 -81.10 50.43
N ILE A 17 15.77 -80.47 49.31
CA ILE A 17 16.55 -79.23 49.23
C ILE A 17 15.91 -78.05 49.98
N PHE A 18 14.67 -78.22 50.46
CA PHE A 18 13.92 -77.21 51.21
C PHE A 18 13.96 -77.39 52.74
N ALA A 19 14.62 -78.43 53.26
CA ALA A 19 14.61 -78.72 54.71
C ALA A 19 15.34 -77.68 55.58
N ASN A 20 16.15 -76.79 54.99
CA ASN A 20 16.89 -75.72 55.67
C ASN A 20 16.53 -74.31 55.18
N ALA A 21 15.42 -74.13 54.45
CA ALA A 21 14.98 -72.80 54.02
C ALA A 21 14.49 -72.00 55.24
N SER A 22 15.38 -71.18 55.80
CA SER A 22 15.08 -70.27 56.91
C SER A 22 13.95 -69.31 56.50
N PHE A 23 12.92 -69.21 57.35
CA PHE A 23 11.79 -68.27 57.22
C PHE A 23 12.23 -66.81 56.94
N VAL A 24 13.47 -66.46 57.30
CA VAL A 24 14.12 -65.16 57.04
C VAL A 24 14.19 -64.82 55.54
N TRP A 25 14.22 -65.80 54.62
CA TRP A 25 14.27 -65.56 53.17
C TRP A 25 12.93 -65.18 52.52
N ILE A 26 11.82 -65.25 53.25
CA ILE A 26 10.50 -64.91 52.71
C ILE A 26 10.39 -63.41 52.43
N ILE A 27 10.96 -62.57 53.30
CA ILE A 27 10.85 -61.10 53.18
C ILE A 27 11.58 -60.58 51.93
N PRO A 28 12.85 -60.95 51.63
CA PRO A 28 13.52 -60.51 50.41
C PRO A 28 12.85 -61.00 49.12
N ILE A 29 12.34 -62.23 49.11
CA ILE A 29 11.64 -62.79 47.94
C ILE A 29 10.33 -62.03 47.71
N LEU A 30 9.56 -61.77 48.77
CA LEU A 30 8.34 -60.98 48.68
C LEU A 30 8.62 -59.55 48.18
N ALA A 31 9.67 -58.91 48.69
CA ALA A 31 10.10 -57.59 48.23
C ALA A 31 10.51 -57.62 46.73
N LEU A 32 11.21 -58.67 46.28
CA LEU A 32 11.57 -58.84 44.86
C LEU A 32 10.33 -59.00 43.97
N VAL A 33 9.34 -59.79 44.40
CA VAL A 33 8.08 -59.98 43.66
C VAL A 33 7.31 -58.67 43.57
N ILE A 34 7.22 -57.90 44.66
CA ILE A 34 6.61 -56.57 44.65
C ILE A 34 7.37 -55.63 43.71
N ALA A 35 8.70 -55.61 43.78
CA ALA A 35 9.53 -54.77 42.91
C ALA A 35 9.37 -55.14 41.42
N LEU A 36 9.32 -56.44 41.09
CA LEU A 36 9.04 -56.93 39.74
C LEU A 36 7.61 -56.57 39.30
N GLY A 37 6.64 -56.68 40.21
CA GLY A 37 5.25 -56.28 39.97
C GLY A 37 5.12 -54.80 39.65
N VAL A 38 5.73 -53.94 40.46
CA VAL A 38 5.78 -52.48 40.24
C VAL A 38 6.52 -52.15 38.95
N ALA A 39 7.65 -52.81 38.66
CA ALA A 39 8.39 -52.62 37.42
C ALA A 39 7.56 -53.02 36.19
N TRP A 40 6.84 -54.14 36.25
CA TRP A 40 5.95 -54.59 35.19
C TRP A 40 4.78 -53.64 34.98
N GLN A 41 4.13 -53.22 36.06
CA GLN A 41 3.04 -52.24 36.00
C GLN A 41 3.55 -50.93 35.39
N THR A 42 4.67 -50.41 35.88
CA THR A 42 5.30 -49.18 35.34
C THR A 42 5.70 -49.32 33.87
N TYR A 43 6.08 -50.52 33.42
CA TYR A 43 6.39 -50.78 32.02
C TYR A 43 5.12 -50.83 31.16
N ASN A 44 4.05 -51.48 31.65
CA ASN A 44 2.79 -51.64 30.93
C ASN A 44 1.92 -50.38 30.92
N ASP A 45 2.12 -49.48 31.88
CA ASP A 45 1.45 -48.18 31.97
C ASP A 45 2.11 -47.14 31.03
N ARG A 46 3.32 -47.40 30.52
CA ARG A 46 3.95 -46.56 29.50
C ARG A 46 3.28 -46.79 28.14
N GLY A 47 3.01 -45.72 27.42
CA GLY A 47 2.57 -45.82 26.04
C GLY A 47 3.71 -46.22 25.08
N PRO A 48 3.37 -46.45 23.81
CA PRO A 48 4.35 -46.82 22.79
C PRO A 48 5.31 -45.67 22.48
N LEU A 49 6.49 -46.04 22.00
CA LEU A 49 7.48 -45.10 21.48
C LEU A 49 7.31 -45.01 19.96
N ILE A 50 7.18 -43.78 19.45
CA ILE A 50 7.16 -43.50 18.01
C ILE A 50 8.42 -42.73 17.61
N GLU A 51 8.83 -42.88 16.36
CA GLU A 51 9.97 -42.18 15.76
C GLU A 51 9.44 -41.19 14.72
N ILE A 52 9.77 -39.91 14.87
CA ILE A 52 9.37 -38.86 13.92
C ILE A 52 10.64 -38.23 13.31
N GLU A 53 10.79 -38.34 12.00
CA GLU A 53 11.94 -37.81 11.26
C GLU A 53 11.66 -36.39 10.76
N PHE A 54 12.45 -35.42 11.21
CA PHE A 54 12.40 -34.02 10.77
C PHE A 54 13.67 -33.65 9.99
N LYS A 55 13.54 -32.80 8.97
CA LYS A 55 14.70 -32.24 8.25
C LYS A 55 15.55 -31.31 9.13
N ASN A 56 14.93 -30.59 10.06
CA ASN A 56 15.58 -29.70 11.01
C ASN A 56 15.10 -30.04 12.43
N GLY A 57 16.03 -30.15 13.37
CA GLY A 57 15.77 -30.45 14.78
C GLY A 57 15.95 -29.27 15.73
N SER A 58 16.14 -28.07 15.20
CA SER A 58 16.34 -26.86 16.01
C SER A 58 15.20 -26.69 17.02
N GLY A 59 15.55 -26.52 18.29
CA GLY A 59 14.59 -26.33 19.38
C GLY A 59 13.98 -27.61 19.96
N ILE A 60 14.14 -28.77 19.33
CA ILE A 60 13.68 -30.04 19.90
C ILE A 60 14.69 -30.50 20.96
N ALA A 61 14.24 -30.53 22.21
CA ALA A 61 15.04 -30.90 23.37
C ALA A 61 14.52 -32.18 24.03
N THR A 62 15.46 -33.06 24.39
CA THR A 62 15.18 -34.33 25.05
C THR A 62 14.58 -34.10 26.44
N ARG A 63 13.44 -34.73 26.72
CA ARG A 63 12.64 -34.65 27.96
C ARG A 63 12.00 -33.29 28.25
N GLU A 64 12.13 -32.33 27.35
CA GLU A 64 11.55 -30.99 27.49
C GLU A 64 10.47 -30.73 26.43
N THR A 65 10.70 -31.17 25.19
CA THR A 65 9.75 -31.00 24.10
C THR A 65 8.57 -31.97 24.25
N GLU A 66 7.37 -31.41 24.28
CA GLU A 66 6.11 -32.15 24.32
C GLU A 66 5.58 -32.41 22.90
N LEU A 67 4.87 -33.52 22.73
CA LEU A 67 3.95 -33.73 21.61
C LEU A 67 2.56 -33.28 22.03
N ARG A 68 1.94 -32.40 21.24
CA ARG A 68 0.61 -31.86 21.49
C ARG A 68 -0.38 -32.25 20.40
N PHE A 69 -1.64 -32.36 20.79
CA PHE A 69 -2.79 -32.51 19.90
C PHE A 69 -3.88 -31.57 20.38
N ARG A 70 -4.30 -30.62 19.52
CA ARG A 70 -5.29 -29.59 19.87
C ARG A 70 -4.91 -28.84 21.16
N ASP A 71 -3.66 -28.39 21.23
CA ASP A 71 -3.07 -27.70 22.38
C ASP A 71 -2.95 -28.52 23.69
N VAL A 72 -3.25 -29.84 23.67
CA VAL A 72 -3.12 -30.73 24.83
C VAL A 72 -1.88 -31.61 24.70
N ALA A 73 -1.07 -31.70 25.75
CA ALA A 73 0.10 -32.58 25.79
C ALA A 73 -0.32 -34.06 25.82
N VAL A 74 0.11 -34.81 24.80
CA VAL A 74 -0.23 -36.22 24.56
C VAL A 74 1.01 -37.12 24.41
N GLY A 75 2.20 -36.55 24.57
CA GLY A 75 3.46 -37.29 24.63
C GLY A 75 4.65 -36.39 24.94
N VAL A 76 5.82 -37.00 25.13
CA VAL A 76 7.07 -36.29 25.42
C VAL A 76 8.22 -36.90 24.61
N VAL A 77 9.13 -36.07 24.13
CA VAL A 77 10.35 -36.50 23.44
C VAL A 77 11.30 -37.15 24.46
N GLU A 78 11.58 -38.44 24.34
CA GLU A 78 12.51 -39.18 25.20
C GLU A 78 13.96 -39.10 24.74
N ASP A 79 14.19 -38.96 23.43
CA ASP A 79 15.52 -38.94 22.83
C ASP A 79 15.50 -38.28 21.45
N VAL A 80 16.61 -37.67 21.04
CA VAL A 80 16.79 -37.04 19.72
C VAL A 80 18.10 -37.54 19.14
N LYS A 81 18.05 -38.18 17.97
CA LYS A 81 19.23 -38.70 17.26
C LYS A 81 19.31 -38.11 15.87
N PHE A 82 20.49 -38.10 15.28
CA PHE A 82 20.61 -37.83 13.84
C PHE A 82 20.10 -39.03 13.03
N ALA A 83 19.49 -38.76 11.88
CA ALA A 83 19.21 -39.78 10.89
C ALA A 83 20.52 -40.46 10.44
N PRO A 84 20.51 -41.74 10.00
CA PRO A 84 21.73 -42.48 9.64
C PRO A 84 22.62 -41.81 8.59
N ASN A 85 22.02 -41.00 7.71
CA ASN A 85 22.67 -40.24 6.64
C ASN A 85 22.94 -38.76 7.02
N LEU A 86 22.68 -38.38 8.27
CA LEU A 86 22.75 -37.00 8.79
C LEU A 86 21.86 -35.99 8.04
N SER A 87 20.85 -36.44 7.29
CA SER A 87 19.96 -35.53 6.53
C SER A 87 18.86 -34.87 7.38
N GLY A 88 18.82 -35.19 8.67
CA GLY A 88 17.78 -34.73 9.59
C GLY A 88 17.96 -35.31 11.00
N VAL A 89 16.96 -35.10 11.84
CA VAL A 89 16.87 -35.64 13.20
C VAL A 89 15.68 -36.58 13.35
N VAL A 90 15.82 -37.58 14.19
CA VAL A 90 14.78 -38.54 14.58
C VAL A 90 14.45 -38.31 16.04
N ALA A 91 13.28 -37.74 16.29
CA ALA A 91 12.73 -37.57 17.63
C ALA A 91 12.02 -38.85 18.05
N HIS A 92 12.42 -39.43 19.18
CA HIS A 92 11.78 -40.59 19.78
C HIS A 92 10.76 -40.08 20.79
N VAL A 93 9.48 -40.16 20.46
CA VAL A 93 8.39 -39.59 21.25
C VAL A 93 7.63 -40.70 21.95
N ARG A 94 7.50 -40.61 23.27
CA ARG A 94 6.65 -41.49 24.07
C ARG A 94 5.23 -40.96 24.07
N LEU A 95 4.30 -41.72 23.51
CA LEU A 95 2.89 -41.36 23.51
C LEU A 95 2.22 -41.70 24.84
N ASN A 96 1.18 -40.96 25.18
CA ASN A 96 0.23 -41.36 26.21
C ASN A 96 -0.59 -42.55 25.73
N LYS A 97 -0.81 -43.51 26.63
CA LYS A 97 -1.49 -44.78 26.31
C LYS A 97 -2.92 -44.59 25.80
N ASP A 98 -3.61 -43.56 26.26
CA ASP A 98 -5.00 -43.25 25.88
C ASP A 98 -5.12 -42.75 24.43
N VAL A 99 -4.07 -42.10 23.91
CA VAL A 99 -4.05 -41.48 22.58
C VAL A 99 -3.39 -42.39 21.55
N ALA A 100 -2.47 -43.25 21.99
CA ALA A 100 -1.72 -44.16 21.13
C ALA A 100 -2.53 -44.96 20.11
N PRO A 101 -3.75 -45.46 20.39
CA PRO A 101 -4.55 -46.18 19.40
C PRO A 101 -5.00 -45.33 18.19
N PHE A 102 -5.10 -44.01 18.36
CA PHE A 102 -5.53 -43.07 17.30
C PHE A 102 -4.37 -42.55 16.46
N VAL A 103 -3.12 -42.80 16.89
CA VAL A 103 -1.92 -42.40 16.14
C VAL A 103 -1.57 -43.49 15.14
N ASP A 104 -2.17 -43.40 13.96
CA ASP A 104 -2.02 -44.35 12.86
C ASP A 104 -1.27 -43.76 11.65
N ALA A 105 -1.22 -44.49 10.53
CA ALA A 105 -0.55 -44.07 9.30
C ALA A 105 -1.04 -42.73 8.70
N GLY A 106 -2.25 -42.27 9.01
CA GLY A 106 -2.81 -40.98 8.59
C GLY A 106 -2.36 -39.80 9.45
N SER A 107 -1.63 -40.05 10.54
CA SER A 107 -1.16 -39.03 11.47
C SER A 107 -0.05 -38.17 10.85
N THR A 108 -0.18 -36.86 11.00
CA THR A 108 0.81 -35.88 10.55
C THR A 108 1.41 -35.13 11.74
N PHE A 109 2.69 -34.77 11.63
CA PHE A 109 3.44 -34.12 12.72
C PHE A 109 4.27 -32.97 12.16
N TRP A 110 4.34 -31.85 12.87
CA TRP A 110 5.22 -30.72 12.54
C TRP A 110 5.75 -30.06 13.81
N VAL A 111 6.83 -29.29 13.67
CA VAL A 111 7.41 -28.53 14.78
C VAL A 111 6.76 -27.16 14.82
N VAL A 112 6.31 -26.73 16.00
CA VAL A 112 5.81 -25.36 16.24
C VAL A 112 6.89 -24.60 16.99
N GLN A 113 7.35 -23.51 16.39
CA GLN A 113 8.42 -22.66 16.89
C GLN A 113 8.06 -21.19 16.63
N PRO A 114 8.72 -20.22 17.29
CA PRO A 114 8.40 -18.82 17.08
C PRO A 114 8.91 -18.39 15.70
N GLU A 115 8.02 -17.87 14.86
CA GLU A 115 8.36 -17.41 13.53
C GLU A 115 8.05 -15.92 13.39
N LEU A 116 9.07 -15.17 12.93
CA LEU A 116 8.92 -13.77 12.55
C LEU A 116 8.72 -13.71 11.04
N SER A 117 7.57 -13.21 10.63
CA SER A 117 7.23 -13.01 9.23
C SER A 117 6.94 -11.52 8.98
N ALA A 118 6.90 -11.12 7.72
CA ALA A 118 6.44 -9.78 7.35
C ALA A 118 4.98 -9.54 7.81
N GLN A 119 4.19 -10.61 7.90
CA GLN A 119 2.79 -10.64 8.30
C GLN A 119 2.56 -10.48 9.82
N GLY A 120 3.61 -10.67 10.64
CA GLY A 120 3.50 -10.67 12.09
C GLY A 120 4.31 -11.79 12.76
N VAL A 121 4.05 -11.98 14.05
CA VAL A 121 4.75 -12.97 14.87
C VAL A 121 3.79 -14.11 15.22
N SER A 122 4.15 -15.34 14.85
CA SER A 122 3.44 -16.56 15.25
C SER A 122 4.30 -17.36 16.24
N GLY A 123 3.68 -18.25 17.00
CA GLY A 123 4.42 -19.12 17.92
C GLY A 123 4.96 -18.40 19.16
N LEU A 124 4.43 -17.23 19.55
CA LEU A 124 4.91 -16.47 20.71
C LEU A 124 4.80 -17.26 22.03
N GLU A 125 3.83 -18.16 22.12
CA GLU A 125 3.66 -19.10 23.23
C GLU A 125 4.92 -19.95 23.46
N THR A 126 5.66 -20.27 22.39
CA THR A 126 6.88 -21.07 22.45
C THR A 126 8.08 -20.30 23.02
N VAL A 127 8.00 -18.97 23.12
CA VAL A 127 9.06 -18.15 23.74
C VAL A 127 9.16 -18.46 25.23
N LEU A 128 8.03 -18.75 25.89
CA LEU A 128 7.99 -19.12 27.30
C LEU A 128 7.93 -20.63 27.51
N SER A 129 7.12 -21.36 26.71
CA SER A 129 6.92 -22.80 26.89
C SER A 129 7.95 -23.69 26.19
N GLY A 130 8.81 -23.10 25.35
CA GLY A 130 9.71 -23.85 24.46
C GLY A 130 9.01 -24.36 23.19
N VAL A 131 9.83 -24.84 22.25
CA VAL A 131 9.40 -25.47 21.00
C VAL A 131 8.72 -26.81 21.30
N TYR A 132 7.61 -27.08 20.63
CA TYR A 132 6.84 -28.33 20.78
C TYR A 132 6.54 -28.97 19.42
N ILE A 133 6.20 -30.26 19.43
CA ILE A 133 5.75 -30.97 18.23
C ILE A 133 4.23 -31.00 18.28
N GLU A 134 3.56 -30.60 17.20
CA GLU A 134 2.11 -30.76 17.07
C GLU A 134 1.80 -31.94 16.15
N GLY A 135 0.80 -32.73 16.55
CA GLY A 135 0.26 -33.83 15.78
C GLY A 135 -1.19 -33.60 15.40
N SER A 136 -1.61 -34.20 14.28
CA SER A 136 -2.98 -34.15 13.77
C SER A 136 -3.37 -35.51 13.20
N TRP A 137 -4.44 -36.10 13.74
CA TRP A 137 -5.08 -37.36 13.35
C TRP A 137 -6.61 -37.27 13.57
N ASP A 138 -7.36 -38.24 13.05
CA ASP A 138 -8.81 -38.32 13.18
C ASP A 138 -9.26 -39.06 14.45
N GLY A 139 -10.56 -39.34 14.58
CA GLY A 139 -11.11 -40.09 15.71
C GLY A 139 -11.18 -41.61 15.48
N GLU A 140 -10.72 -42.09 14.33
CA GLU A 140 -10.81 -43.49 13.93
C GLU A 140 -9.51 -44.22 14.28
N ILE A 141 -9.61 -45.53 14.51
CA ILE A 141 -8.44 -46.36 14.83
C ILE A 141 -8.03 -47.08 13.55
N GLY A 142 -7.00 -46.58 12.89
CA GLY A 142 -6.42 -47.20 11.70
C GLY A 142 -5.24 -48.14 11.98
N PRO A 143 -4.48 -48.50 10.92
CA PRO A 143 -3.33 -49.39 11.03
C PRO A 143 -2.22 -48.79 11.90
N PRO A 144 -1.68 -49.54 12.88
CA PRO A 144 -0.67 -49.01 13.78
C PRO A 144 0.62 -48.66 13.02
N GLN A 145 1.17 -47.49 13.30
CA GLN A 145 2.42 -47.03 12.72
C GLN A 145 3.31 -46.44 13.81
N SER A 146 4.61 -46.74 13.74
CA SER A 146 5.59 -46.27 14.74
C SER A 146 6.69 -45.39 14.17
N ARG A 147 6.75 -45.23 12.84
CA ARG A 147 7.72 -44.36 12.14
C ARG A 147 6.95 -43.36 11.31
N PHE A 148 7.25 -42.08 11.49
CA PHE A 148 6.58 -40.97 10.84
C PHE A 148 7.59 -40.02 10.23
N LYS A 149 7.15 -39.33 9.17
CA LYS A 149 7.90 -38.24 8.58
C LYS A 149 7.26 -36.93 8.99
N GLY A 150 8.02 -36.10 9.69
CA GLY A 150 7.62 -34.77 10.07
C GLY A 150 7.52 -33.84 8.86
N LEU A 151 6.47 -33.03 8.86
CA LEU A 151 6.28 -31.96 7.89
C LEU A 151 7.19 -30.77 8.25
N PRO A 152 7.75 -30.08 7.24
CA PRO A 152 8.65 -28.95 7.49
C PRO A 152 7.93 -27.70 7.99
N ASN A 153 6.65 -27.55 7.66
CA ASN A 153 5.81 -26.40 8.02
C ASN A 153 4.45 -26.92 8.50
N THR A 154 3.69 -26.04 9.16
CA THR A 154 2.29 -26.30 9.52
C THR A 154 1.50 -26.68 8.26
N PRO A 155 0.81 -27.83 8.24
CA PRO A 155 -0.01 -28.21 7.10
C PRO A 155 -1.20 -27.26 6.97
N LEU A 156 -1.58 -26.97 5.72
CA LEU A 156 -2.79 -26.20 5.43
C LEU A 156 -4.04 -26.93 5.96
N TYR A 157 -4.05 -28.25 5.80
CA TYR A 157 -5.12 -29.15 6.22
C TYR A 157 -4.83 -29.72 7.61
N ARG A 158 -5.76 -29.49 8.55
CA ARG A 158 -5.70 -30.02 9.92
C ARG A 158 -7.02 -30.71 10.25
N TYR A 159 -6.95 -31.85 10.93
CA TYR A 159 -8.14 -32.55 11.37
C TYR A 159 -8.95 -31.67 12.34
N GLY A 160 -10.23 -31.45 12.03
CA GLY A 160 -11.12 -30.54 12.76
C GLY A 160 -11.13 -29.08 12.28
N LYS A 161 -10.29 -28.72 11.29
CA LYS A 161 -10.42 -27.46 10.52
C LYS A 161 -10.84 -27.76 9.08
N GLU A 162 -12.02 -28.36 8.96
CA GLU A 162 -12.64 -28.70 7.67
C GLU A 162 -13.07 -27.44 6.91
N GLY A 163 -12.99 -27.50 5.58
CA GLY A 163 -13.33 -26.40 4.71
C GLY A 163 -13.41 -26.83 3.25
N LEU A 164 -13.90 -25.93 2.41
CA LEU A 164 -13.90 -26.12 0.95
C LEU A 164 -12.47 -25.93 0.45
N GLU A 165 -11.96 -26.92 -0.28
CA GLU A 165 -10.64 -26.88 -0.89
C GLU A 165 -10.72 -26.23 -2.28
N ILE A 166 -9.94 -25.19 -2.49
CA ILE A 166 -9.90 -24.47 -3.77
C ILE A 166 -8.45 -24.25 -4.21
N THR A 167 -8.27 -24.05 -5.51
CA THR A 167 -6.97 -23.68 -6.07
C THR A 167 -7.02 -22.25 -6.59
N LEU A 168 -6.17 -21.38 -6.08
CA LEU A 168 -6.06 -19.99 -6.52
C LEU A 168 -4.93 -19.86 -7.55
N ARG A 169 -5.21 -19.15 -8.64
CA ARG A 169 -4.25 -18.85 -9.71
C ARG A 169 -4.22 -17.35 -9.99
N THR A 170 -3.04 -16.77 -10.15
CA THR A 170 -2.94 -15.34 -10.49
C THR A 170 -3.28 -15.05 -11.95
N THR A 171 -3.91 -13.92 -12.21
CA THR A 171 -4.01 -13.32 -13.56
C THR A 171 -2.73 -12.54 -13.88
N PRO A 172 -2.52 -12.10 -15.14
CA PRO A 172 -1.46 -11.13 -15.44
C PRO A 172 -1.57 -9.89 -14.53
N GLY A 173 -0.45 -9.50 -13.92
CA GLY A 173 -0.40 -8.39 -12.96
C GLY A 173 -0.93 -8.70 -11.54
N GLY A 174 -1.53 -9.88 -11.32
CA GLY A 174 -1.99 -10.31 -10.00
C GLY A 174 -0.85 -10.94 -9.18
N SER A 175 -0.88 -10.71 -7.87
CA SER A 175 0.03 -11.34 -6.90
C SER A 175 -0.70 -12.35 -6.02
N LEU A 176 0.08 -13.28 -5.45
CA LEU A 176 -0.39 -14.20 -4.43
C LEU A 176 0.67 -14.28 -3.35
N THR A 177 0.28 -14.03 -2.10
CA THR A 177 1.18 -14.10 -0.96
C THR A 177 1.04 -15.45 -0.25
N ASP A 178 2.17 -16.12 -0.01
CA ASP A 178 2.23 -17.37 0.75
C ASP A 178 1.59 -17.21 2.13
N ASN A 179 0.85 -18.23 2.58
CA ASN A 179 0.27 -18.28 3.93
C ASN A 179 -0.64 -17.10 4.30
N SER A 180 -1.15 -16.36 3.30
CA SER A 180 -1.98 -15.19 3.52
C SER A 180 -3.43 -15.54 3.88
N PRO A 181 -4.10 -14.71 4.69
CA PRO A 181 -5.49 -14.94 5.04
C PRO A 181 -6.41 -14.67 3.84
N ILE A 182 -7.45 -15.48 3.72
CA ILE A 182 -8.60 -15.18 2.86
C ILE A 182 -9.63 -14.51 3.73
N THR A 183 -9.98 -13.27 3.40
CA THR A 183 -10.93 -12.47 4.17
C THR A 183 -12.23 -12.26 3.42
N PHE A 184 -13.31 -12.05 4.17
CA PHE A 184 -14.58 -11.60 3.64
C PHE A 184 -15.09 -10.48 4.56
N ARG A 185 -15.24 -9.26 4.02
CA ARG A 185 -15.64 -8.07 4.80
C ARG A 185 -14.79 -7.87 6.07
N GLY A 186 -13.48 -8.12 5.96
CA GLY A 186 -12.52 -7.96 7.06
C GLY A 186 -12.43 -9.14 8.05
N ILE A 187 -13.20 -10.22 7.86
CA ILE A 187 -13.17 -11.42 8.71
C ILE A 187 -12.34 -12.50 8.01
N GLU A 188 -11.37 -13.13 8.70
CA GLU A 188 -10.64 -14.30 8.17
C GLU A 188 -11.62 -15.49 8.05
N VAL A 189 -11.85 -15.92 6.81
CA VAL A 189 -12.75 -17.04 6.48
C VAL A 189 -12.01 -18.22 5.85
N GLY A 190 -10.73 -18.06 5.58
CA GLY A 190 -9.90 -19.09 4.97
C GLY A 190 -8.43 -18.70 4.98
N ARG A 191 -7.60 -19.57 4.40
CA ARG A 191 -6.17 -19.34 4.30
C ARG A 191 -5.61 -19.92 3.01
N ILE A 192 -4.67 -19.20 2.42
CA ILE A 192 -3.88 -19.65 1.27
C ILE A 192 -2.70 -20.45 1.80
N GLY A 193 -2.39 -21.58 1.15
CA GLY A 193 -1.18 -22.34 1.40
C GLY A 193 0.07 -21.67 0.81
N LYS A 194 1.07 -22.50 0.54
CA LYS A 194 2.30 -22.05 -0.10
C LYS A 194 2.10 -21.92 -1.61
N ALA A 195 2.38 -20.75 -2.17
CA ALA A 195 2.31 -20.56 -3.61
C ALA A 195 3.55 -21.14 -4.30
N HIS A 196 3.34 -21.60 -5.52
CA HIS A 196 4.40 -22.01 -6.42
C HIS A 196 4.15 -21.47 -7.81
N ILE A 197 5.22 -21.25 -8.56
CA ILE A 197 5.10 -20.84 -9.96
C ILE A 197 4.69 -22.06 -10.79
N SER A 198 3.81 -21.88 -11.78
CA SER A 198 3.43 -22.95 -12.70
C SER A 198 4.64 -23.42 -13.52
N GLN A 199 4.63 -24.66 -14.01
CA GLN A 199 5.79 -25.23 -14.74
C GLN A 199 6.20 -24.42 -15.98
N GLN A 200 5.27 -23.65 -16.56
CA GLN A 200 5.48 -22.78 -17.72
C GLN A 200 5.88 -21.35 -17.34
N GLY A 201 5.91 -21.01 -16.04
CA GLY A 201 6.32 -19.69 -15.55
C GLY A 201 5.28 -18.58 -15.68
N SER A 202 4.08 -18.88 -16.21
CA SER A 202 3.13 -17.85 -16.63
C SER A 202 2.24 -17.30 -15.51
N PHE A 203 2.07 -18.04 -14.41
CA PHE A 203 1.21 -17.65 -13.29
C PHE A 203 1.63 -18.36 -12.00
N ALA A 204 1.31 -17.78 -10.85
CA ALA A 204 1.45 -18.41 -9.55
C ALA A 204 0.18 -19.19 -9.21
N VAL A 205 0.34 -20.32 -8.53
CA VAL A 205 -0.74 -21.19 -8.07
C VAL A 205 -0.53 -21.49 -6.59
N ALA A 206 -1.61 -21.46 -5.81
CA ALA A 206 -1.60 -22.00 -4.46
C ALA A 206 -2.89 -22.76 -4.17
N GLU A 207 -2.77 -23.78 -3.34
CA GLU A 207 -3.92 -24.39 -2.67
C GLU A 207 -4.44 -23.44 -1.60
N ALA A 208 -5.75 -23.44 -1.36
CA ALA A 208 -6.40 -22.62 -0.37
C ALA A 208 -7.57 -23.39 0.25
N ILE A 209 -7.86 -23.07 1.52
CA ILE A 209 -8.99 -23.64 2.24
C ILE A 209 -9.92 -22.53 2.72
N ILE A 210 -11.21 -22.69 2.49
CA ILE A 210 -12.27 -21.82 3.04
C ILE A 210 -12.97 -22.57 4.17
N TYR A 211 -12.78 -22.12 5.41
CA TYR A 211 -13.24 -22.81 6.60
C TYR A 211 -14.77 -22.92 6.64
N HIS A 212 -15.29 -24.03 7.19
CA HIS A 212 -16.70 -24.10 7.56
C HIS A 212 -17.02 -23.13 8.71
N PRO A 213 -18.20 -22.47 8.70
CA PRO A 213 -19.32 -22.60 7.75
C PRO A 213 -19.23 -21.69 6.50
N HIS A 214 -18.14 -20.95 6.32
CA HIS A 214 -17.99 -19.90 5.30
C HIS A 214 -17.87 -20.40 3.87
N SER A 215 -17.60 -21.69 3.65
CA SER A 215 -17.60 -22.31 2.31
C SER A 215 -18.89 -22.08 1.51
N ARG A 216 -20.03 -21.80 2.18
CA ARG A 216 -21.31 -21.46 1.53
C ARG A 216 -21.31 -20.11 0.82
N LEU A 217 -20.33 -19.25 1.09
CA LEU A 217 -20.19 -17.94 0.44
C LEU A 217 -19.58 -18.06 -0.96
N ILE A 218 -19.00 -19.22 -1.29
CA ILE A 218 -18.29 -19.47 -2.54
C ILE A 218 -19.23 -20.15 -3.55
N SER A 219 -19.21 -19.64 -4.77
CA SER A 219 -19.95 -20.14 -5.94
C SER A 219 -19.04 -20.12 -7.18
N PRO A 220 -19.40 -20.79 -8.28
CA PRO A 220 -18.60 -20.73 -9.52
C PRO A 220 -18.43 -19.31 -10.09
N THR A 221 -19.28 -18.37 -9.67
CA THR A 221 -19.26 -16.96 -10.07
C THR A 221 -18.53 -16.06 -9.07
N THR A 222 -17.95 -16.63 -8.01
CA THR A 222 -17.09 -15.90 -7.07
C THR A 222 -15.81 -15.45 -7.76
N ARG A 223 -15.36 -14.24 -7.43
CA ARG A 223 -14.10 -13.66 -7.91
C ARG A 223 -13.26 -13.27 -6.72
N PHE A 224 -11.96 -13.57 -6.80
CA PHE A 224 -10.98 -13.28 -5.76
C PHE A 224 -10.07 -12.16 -6.25
N TRP A 225 -9.68 -11.24 -5.38
CA TRP A 225 -8.68 -10.24 -5.72
C TRP A 225 -7.73 -10.00 -4.56
N ASP A 226 -6.55 -9.54 -4.92
CA ASP A 226 -5.53 -9.15 -3.97
C ASP A 226 -5.97 -7.87 -3.23
N THR A 227 -5.78 -7.87 -1.91
CA THR A 227 -6.00 -6.69 -1.05
C THR A 227 -4.68 -6.05 -0.63
N SER A 228 -3.55 -6.62 -1.06
CA SER A 228 -2.21 -6.17 -0.78
C SER A 228 -1.89 -4.93 -1.62
N GLY A 229 -1.70 -3.79 -0.96
CA GLY A 229 -1.31 -2.55 -1.63
C GLY A 229 -2.31 -1.41 -1.42
N PHE A 230 -1.95 -0.24 -1.96
CA PHE A 230 -2.82 0.92 -2.02
C PHE A 230 -3.21 1.15 -3.48
N THR A 231 -4.49 1.27 -3.76
CA THR A 231 -4.97 1.61 -5.10
C THR A 231 -5.43 3.06 -5.09
N PHE A 232 -4.75 3.89 -5.89
CA PHE A 232 -5.13 5.28 -6.12
C PHE A 232 -5.65 5.40 -7.54
N SER A 233 -6.94 5.71 -7.69
CA SER A 233 -7.57 5.91 -8.98
C SER A 233 -8.07 7.34 -9.12
N VAL A 234 -7.76 7.97 -10.26
CA VAL A 234 -8.28 9.28 -10.63
C VAL A 234 -9.13 9.11 -11.88
N GLY A 235 -10.44 9.33 -11.73
CA GLY A 235 -11.41 9.21 -12.81
C GLY A 235 -12.17 10.51 -13.05
N PRO A 236 -13.09 10.53 -14.04
CA PRO A 236 -13.97 11.68 -14.30
C PRO A 236 -14.85 12.06 -13.09
N GLY A 237 -15.08 11.12 -12.16
CA GLY A 237 -15.82 11.34 -10.91
C GLY A 237 -15.00 11.88 -9.75
N GLY A 238 -13.68 12.05 -9.89
CA GLY A 238 -12.78 12.51 -8.83
C GLY A 238 -11.66 11.52 -8.51
N ALA A 239 -10.94 11.81 -7.42
CA ALA A 239 -9.90 10.92 -6.89
C ALA A 239 -10.52 10.01 -5.81
N GLU A 240 -10.33 8.71 -5.96
CA GLU A 240 -10.74 7.69 -5.01
C GLU A 240 -9.49 6.97 -4.48
N ILE A 241 -9.44 6.77 -3.17
CA ILE A 241 -8.35 6.07 -2.50
C ILE A 241 -8.96 4.90 -1.76
N ASP A 242 -8.69 3.69 -2.26
CA ASP A 242 -9.09 2.47 -1.58
C ASP A 242 -8.03 2.09 -0.55
N PHE A 243 -8.39 2.30 0.71
CA PHE A 243 -7.61 1.82 1.85
C PHE A 243 -8.13 0.45 2.25
N SER A 244 -7.43 -0.62 1.85
CA SER A 244 -7.58 -1.89 2.53
C SER A 244 -7.03 -1.75 3.97
N SER A 245 -7.54 -2.59 4.88
CA SER A 245 -7.21 -2.56 6.31
C SER A 245 -5.71 -2.39 6.58
N LEU A 246 -5.33 -1.65 7.63
CA LEU A 246 -3.92 -1.49 8.02
C LEU A 246 -3.21 -2.84 8.23
N ALA A 247 -3.96 -3.89 8.57
CA ALA A 247 -3.46 -5.26 8.70
C ALA A 247 -3.11 -5.93 7.36
N THR A 248 -3.81 -5.62 6.26
CA THR A 248 -3.54 -6.16 4.92
C THR A 248 -2.39 -5.45 4.21
N LEU A 249 -2.05 -4.22 4.61
CA LEU A 249 -0.89 -3.48 4.09
C LEU A 249 0.46 -4.16 4.40
N VAL A 250 0.55 -4.90 5.52
CA VAL A 250 1.81 -5.46 6.03
C VAL A 250 1.88 -6.97 5.80
N GLY A 251 0.75 -7.69 5.84
CA GLY A 251 0.72 -9.14 5.64
C GLY A 251 0.26 -9.62 4.25
N GLY A 252 -0.33 -8.73 3.44
CA GLY A 252 -1.07 -9.11 2.25
C GLY A 252 -2.32 -9.95 2.58
N GLY A 253 -3.12 -10.25 1.56
CA GLY A 253 -4.34 -11.03 1.73
C GLY A 253 -5.20 -11.07 0.49
N VAL A 254 -6.07 -12.06 0.40
CA VAL A 254 -7.03 -12.18 -0.69
C VAL A 254 -8.43 -12.00 -0.13
N THR A 255 -9.26 -11.23 -0.82
CA THR A 255 -10.70 -11.16 -0.54
C THR A 255 -11.50 -11.66 -1.73
N PHE A 256 -12.79 -11.84 -1.56
CA PHE A 256 -13.67 -12.26 -2.64
C PHE A 256 -15.06 -11.68 -2.52
N GLU A 257 -15.75 -11.65 -3.66
CA GLU A 257 -17.17 -11.38 -3.74
C GLU A 257 -17.83 -12.22 -4.83
N THR A 258 -19.13 -12.46 -4.66
CA THR A 258 -19.98 -13.13 -5.64
C THR A 258 -20.90 -12.08 -6.25
N PHE A 259 -20.53 -11.54 -7.42
CA PHE A 259 -21.29 -10.48 -8.09
C PHE A 259 -22.60 -10.97 -8.73
N VAL A 260 -22.66 -12.25 -9.11
CA VAL A 260 -23.85 -12.87 -9.72
C VAL A 260 -24.17 -14.16 -9.00
N SER A 261 -25.38 -14.28 -8.45
CA SER A 261 -25.81 -15.51 -7.79
C SER A 261 -26.12 -16.58 -8.83
N SER A 262 -25.34 -17.66 -8.84
CA SER A 262 -25.55 -18.80 -9.74
C SER A 262 -26.29 -19.97 -9.08
N GLY A 263 -26.60 -19.89 -7.78
CA GLY A 263 -27.29 -20.93 -6.98
C GLY A 263 -26.55 -22.26 -6.85
N ARG A 264 -25.43 -22.45 -7.57
CA ARG A 264 -24.62 -23.66 -7.60
C ARG A 264 -23.53 -23.59 -6.54
N ARG A 265 -23.35 -24.71 -5.82
CA ARG A 265 -22.24 -24.87 -4.87
C ARG A 265 -20.98 -25.32 -5.60
N VAL A 266 -19.85 -24.94 -5.04
CA VAL A 266 -18.53 -25.34 -5.51
C VAL A 266 -18.14 -26.64 -4.82
N SER A 267 -17.47 -27.51 -5.57
CA SER A 267 -16.87 -28.75 -5.07
C SER A 267 -15.38 -28.55 -4.80
N ASP A 268 -14.79 -29.45 -4.01
CA ASP A 268 -13.35 -29.41 -3.72
C ASP A 268 -12.50 -29.49 -4.99
N GLY A 269 -11.35 -28.81 -4.98
CA GLY A 269 -10.39 -28.75 -6.07
C GLY A 269 -10.75 -27.78 -7.19
N ASN A 270 -11.82 -27.00 -7.06
CA ASN A 270 -12.21 -26.04 -8.08
C ASN A 270 -11.21 -24.86 -8.13
N SER A 271 -10.82 -24.46 -9.35
CA SER A 271 -9.82 -23.40 -9.55
C SER A 271 -10.48 -22.03 -9.73
N PHE A 272 -9.91 -21.01 -9.10
CA PHE A 272 -10.31 -19.60 -9.20
C PHE A 272 -9.14 -18.71 -9.56
N GLU A 273 -9.46 -17.61 -10.22
CA GLU A 273 -8.49 -16.57 -10.57
C GLU A 273 -8.45 -15.49 -9.49
N VAL A 274 -7.25 -15.04 -9.18
CA VAL A 274 -6.96 -13.91 -8.28
C VAL A 274 -6.54 -12.73 -9.13
N TYR A 275 -7.40 -11.71 -9.15
CA TYR A 275 -7.21 -10.45 -9.87
C TYR A 275 -6.37 -9.46 -9.05
N PRO A 276 -5.75 -8.45 -9.68
CA PRO A 276 -4.95 -7.45 -8.97
C PRO A 276 -5.79 -6.56 -8.05
N ASP A 277 -7.05 -6.31 -8.41
CA ASP A 277 -7.95 -5.37 -7.74
C ASP A 277 -9.43 -5.75 -7.98
N GLU A 278 -10.32 -5.10 -7.23
CA GLU A 278 -11.77 -5.32 -7.30
C GLU A 278 -12.36 -4.94 -8.66
N ALA A 279 -11.89 -3.85 -9.28
CA ALA A 279 -12.42 -3.37 -10.56
C ALA A 279 -12.15 -4.39 -11.67
N SER A 280 -10.92 -4.93 -11.73
CA SER A 280 -10.51 -6.01 -12.62
C SER A 280 -11.33 -7.29 -12.37
N ALA A 281 -11.54 -7.66 -11.10
CA ALA A 281 -12.36 -8.81 -10.73
C ALA A 281 -13.81 -8.65 -11.18
N ARG A 282 -14.39 -7.45 -10.99
CA ARG A 282 -15.76 -7.11 -11.38
C ARG A 282 -15.91 -7.07 -12.89
N GLU A 283 -14.96 -6.48 -13.62
CA GLU A 283 -14.99 -6.44 -15.09
C GLU A 283 -14.97 -7.84 -15.70
N SER A 284 -14.24 -8.79 -15.07
CA SER A 284 -14.19 -10.19 -15.52
C SER A 284 -15.57 -10.84 -15.60
N VAL A 285 -16.51 -10.46 -14.74
CA VAL A 285 -17.87 -11.00 -14.72
C VAL A 285 -18.63 -10.56 -15.97
N PHE A 286 -18.44 -9.31 -16.41
CA PHE A 286 -19.12 -8.76 -17.58
C PHE A 286 -18.43 -9.13 -18.89
N ASN A 287 -17.13 -9.39 -18.87
CA ASN A 287 -16.39 -9.93 -20.02
C ASN A 287 -16.49 -11.46 -20.14
N SER A 288 -17.08 -12.15 -19.15
CA SER A 288 -17.26 -13.61 -19.15
C SER A 288 -18.34 -14.15 -20.09
N SER A 289 -18.97 -13.30 -20.90
CA SER A 289 -19.60 -13.77 -22.13
C SER A 289 -18.51 -14.46 -22.95
N GLN A 290 -18.53 -15.79 -23.02
CA GLN A 290 -17.54 -16.71 -23.62
C GLN A 290 -17.23 -16.48 -25.12
N ALA A 291 -17.69 -15.36 -25.68
CA ALA A 291 -17.42 -14.93 -27.03
C ALA A 291 -15.98 -14.42 -27.14
N GLU A 292 -15.21 -15.06 -28.00
CA GLU A 292 -13.90 -14.54 -28.40
C GLU A 292 -14.04 -13.09 -28.88
N PRO A 293 -13.05 -12.22 -28.58
CA PRO A 293 -13.06 -10.86 -29.09
C PRO A 293 -12.88 -10.86 -30.62
N LEU A 294 -13.55 -9.95 -31.30
CA LEU A 294 -13.29 -9.66 -32.70
C LEU A 294 -12.06 -8.75 -32.79
N GLN A 295 -10.99 -9.25 -33.40
CA GLN A 295 -9.82 -8.43 -33.68
C GLN A 295 -9.99 -7.65 -34.99
N MET A 296 -9.75 -6.34 -34.94
CA MET A 296 -9.72 -5.46 -36.11
C MET A 296 -8.51 -4.52 -36.00
N ARG A 297 -8.17 -3.82 -37.08
CA ARG A 297 -7.13 -2.78 -37.04
C ARG A 297 -7.58 -1.49 -37.68
N VAL A 298 -6.95 -0.39 -37.28
CA VAL A 298 -7.14 0.95 -37.84
C VAL A 298 -5.78 1.52 -38.17
N VAL A 299 -5.66 2.15 -39.33
CA VAL A 299 -4.48 2.93 -39.70
C VAL A 299 -4.89 4.38 -39.77
N PHE A 300 -4.32 5.23 -38.92
CA PHE A 300 -4.54 6.67 -38.93
C PHE A 300 -3.44 7.36 -39.73
N ASP A 301 -3.82 8.36 -40.54
CA ASP A 301 -2.88 9.17 -41.31
C ASP A 301 -2.00 10.07 -40.42
N GLU A 302 -2.47 10.38 -39.22
CA GLU A 302 -1.76 11.17 -38.22
C GLU A 302 -0.96 10.29 -37.25
N SER A 303 0.25 10.71 -36.92
CA SER A 303 1.12 10.09 -35.92
C SER A 303 1.00 10.82 -34.58
N VAL A 304 -0.16 10.68 -33.92
CA VAL A 304 -0.41 11.39 -32.66
C VAL A 304 0.05 10.58 -31.45
N SER A 305 0.90 11.20 -30.62
CA SER A 305 1.27 10.69 -29.31
C SER A 305 0.10 10.81 -28.33
N GLY A 306 -0.24 9.73 -27.62
CA GLY A 306 -1.28 9.75 -26.59
C GLY A 306 -2.26 8.58 -26.64
N LEU A 307 -2.23 7.78 -27.71
CA LEU A 307 -2.95 6.50 -27.76
C LEU A 307 -2.10 5.40 -27.12
N THR A 308 -2.61 4.79 -26.05
CA THR A 308 -1.94 3.71 -25.33
C THR A 308 -2.62 2.36 -25.54
N ILE A 309 -1.93 1.29 -25.17
CA ILE A 309 -2.58 -0.01 -24.95
C ILE A 309 -3.65 0.18 -23.85
N ASP A 310 -4.75 -0.55 -23.99
CA ASP A 310 -5.99 -0.46 -23.19
C ASP A 310 -6.82 0.81 -23.37
N ALA A 311 -6.43 1.72 -24.29
CA ALA A 311 -7.27 2.85 -24.65
C ALA A 311 -8.66 2.37 -25.12
N PRO A 312 -9.75 3.04 -24.67
CA PRO A 312 -11.09 2.57 -24.96
C PRO A 312 -11.42 2.74 -26.45
N VAL A 313 -12.18 1.78 -26.98
CA VAL A 313 -12.82 1.86 -28.30
C VAL A 313 -14.31 2.05 -28.08
N GLU A 314 -14.83 3.17 -28.56
CA GLU A 314 -16.23 3.56 -28.34
C GLU A 314 -17.03 3.58 -29.65
N LEU A 315 -18.30 3.20 -29.56
CA LEU A 315 -19.29 3.36 -30.62
C LEU A 315 -20.50 4.06 -30.01
N SER A 316 -20.84 5.24 -30.52
CA SER A 316 -21.95 6.07 -30.00
C SER A 316 -21.83 6.35 -28.49
N GLY A 317 -20.61 6.53 -28.00
CA GLY A 317 -20.30 6.79 -26.58
C GLY A 317 -20.32 5.56 -25.66
N LEU A 318 -20.60 4.35 -26.18
CA LEU A 318 -20.46 3.11 -25.42
C LEU A 318 -19.10 2.47 -25.70
N GLN A 319 -18.38 2.09 -24.65
CA GLN A 319 -17.12 1.35 -24.78
C GLN A 319 -17.38 -0.10 -25.21
N ILE A 320 -17.13 -0.38 -26.48
CA ILE A 320 -17.33 -1.70 -27.11
C ILE A 320 -16.04 -2.53 -27.17
N GLY A 321 -14.88 -1.94 -26.90
CA GLY A 321 -13.60 -2.62 -26.99
C GLY A 321 -12.44 -1.83 -26.39
N ARG A 322 -11.22 -2.32 -26.67
CA ARG A 322 -9.96 -1.71 -26.23
C ARG A 322 -8.85 -1.92 -27.26
N VAL A 323 -7.87 -1.01 -27.25
CA VAL A 323 -6.65 -1.09 -28.04
C VAL A 323 -5.71 -2.13 -27.43
N THR A 324 -5.32 -3.15 -28.18
CA THR A 324 -4.40 -4.19 -27.71
C THR A 324 -2.98 -4.03 -28.24
N GLY A 325 -2.78 -3.19 -29.24
CA GLY A 325 -1.48 -2.93 -29.81
C GLY A 325 -1.44 -1.63 -30.58
N VAL A 326 -0.30 -0.94 -30.51
CA VAL A 326 -0.04 0.30 -31.24
C VAL A 326 1.33 0.15 -31.90
N SER A 327 1.41 0.35 -33.20
CA SER A 327 2.64 0.24 -33.98
C SER A 327 2.68 1.27 -35.10
N GLY A 328 3.87 1.57 -35.62
CA GLY A 328 4.01 2.30 -36.88
C GLY A 328 3.91 1.34 -38.06
N VAL A 329 3.24 1.74 -39.14
CA VAL A 329 3.24 1.02 -40.41
C VAL A 329 3.67 1.97 -41.54
N ILE A 330 4.46 1.44 -42.48
CA ILE A 330 4.83 2.11 -43.73
C ILE A 330 4.30 1.22 -44.85
N ASP A 331 3.42 1.74 -45.69
CA ASP A 331 2.80 0.99 -46.78
C ASP A 331 2.63 1.91 -48.00
N ALA A 332 3.68 1.96 -48.81
CA ALA A 332 3.74 2.84 -49.99
C ALA A 332 2.75 2.42 -51.08
N ASP A 333 2.44 1.13 -51.17
CA ASP A 333 1.52 0.59 -52.17
C ASP A 333 0.06 0.92 -51.82
N ALA A 334 -0.30 0.89 -50.53
CA ALA A 334 -1.66 1.19 -50.09
C ALA A 334 -1.95 2.71 -50.02
N PHE A 335 -0.98 3.53 -49.61
CA PHE A 335 -1.20 4.95 -49.33
C PHE A 335 -0.50 5.93 -50.31
N GLY A 336 0.34 5.43 -51.21
CA GLY A 336 1.03 6.25 -52.21
C GLY A 336 2.17 7.12 -51.68
N ASP A 337 2.60 6.93 -50.42
CA ASP A 337 3.74 7.62 -49.82
C ASP A 337 4.46 6.72 -48.78
N GLU A 338 5.69 7.10 -48.39
CA GLU A 338 6.50 6.37 -47.41
C GLU A 338 6.35 6.92 -45.97
N ARG A 339 5.25 7.61 -45.66
CA ARG A 339 5.04 8.17 -44.32
C ARG A 339 4.68 7.09 -43.31
N VAL A 340 5.26 7.20 -42.11
CA VAL A 340 4.91 6.34 -40.98
C VAL A 340 3.52 6.73 -40.49
N ARG A 341 2.60 5.77 -40.52
CA ARG A 341 1.22 5.91 -40.02
C ARG A 341 1.01 5.11 -38.75
N LEU A 342 0.09 5.58 -37.91
CA LEU A 342 -0.26 4.90 -36.67
C LEU A 342 -1.18 3.71 -36.98
N ASN A 343 -0.74 2.50 -36.68
CA ASN A 343 -1.53 1.29 -36.77
C ASN A 343 -1.95 0.82 -35.37
N ALA A 344 -3.24 0.85 -35.10
CA ALA A 344 -3.83 0.39 -33.84
C ALA A 344 -4.58 -0.93 -34.06
N VAL A 345 -4.28 -1.94 -33.25
CA VAL A 345 -5.00 -3.21 -33.20
C VAL A 345 -6.05 -3.14 -32.09
N LEU A 346 -7.28 -3.46 -32.43
CA LEU A 346 -8.46 -3.32 -31.58
C LEU A 346 -9.03 -4.71 -31.28
N ASN A 347 -9.39 -4.94 -30.02
CA ASN A 347 -10.25 -6.06 -29.65
C ASN A 347 -11.64 -5.51 -29.30
N ILE A 348 -12.61 -5.86 -30.15
CA ILE A 348 -14.03 -5.49 -29.98
C ILE A 348 -14.76 -6.67 -29.35
N GLN A 349 -15.53 -6.41 -28.30
CA GLN A 349 -16.27 -7.44 -27.60
C GLN A 349 -17.68 -7.59 -28.21
N PRO A 350 -18.01 -8.74 -28.84
CA PRO A 350 -19.32 -8.93 -29.46
C PRO A 350 -20.49 -8.71 -28.49
N ALA A 351 -20.31 -9.10 -27.22
CA ALA A 351 -21.33 -8.98 -26.18
C ALA A 351 -21.70 -7.52 -25.85
N ARG A 352 -20.80 -6.56 -26.12
CA ARG A 352 -21.04 -5.13 -25.87
C ARG A 352 -21.72 -4.42 -27.05
N LEU A 353 -21.92 -5.10 -28.18
CA LEU A 353 -22.59 -4.54 -29.36
C LEU A 353 -24.12 -4.67 -29.31
N GLY A 354 -24.68 -5.40 -28.33
CA GLY A 354 -26.14 -5.54 -28.18
C GLY A 354 -26.82 -6.34 -29.30
N LEU A 355 -26.11 -7.29 -29.92
CA LEU A 355 -26.66 -8.16 -30.97
C LEU A 355 -27.72 -9.11 -30.38
N GLN A 356 -28.86 -9.29 -31.07
CA GLN A 356 -30.00 -10.06 -30.55
C GLN A 356 -29.88 -11.58 -30.72
N ASP A 357 -29.10 -12.05 -31.70
CA ASP A 357 -29.07 -13.45 -32.10
C ASP A 357 -27.81 -14.18 -31.56
N GLU A 358 -26.67 -13.96 -32.21
CA GLU A 358 -25.40 -14.61 -31.88
C GLU A 358 -24.35 -13.59 -31.41
N VAL A 359 -23.76 -13.88 -30.26
CA VAL A 359 -22.64 -13.12 -29.69
C VAL A 359 -21.34 -13.78 -30.13
N THR A 360 -21.01 -13.69 -31.42
CA THR A 360 -19.81 -14.30 -32.02
C THR A 360 -18.93 -13.24 -32.71
N PRO A 361 -17.61 -13.47 -32.87
CA PRO A 361 -16.76 -12.58 -33.66
C PRO A 361 -17.28 -12.38 -35.09
N THR A 362 -17.82 -13.45 -35.68
CA THR A 362 -18.34 -13.43 -37.05
C THR A 362 -19.57 -12.54 -37.17
N ALA A 363 -20.51 -12.63 -36.22
CA ALA A 363 -21.70 -11.77 -36.18
C ALA A 363 -21.31 -10.30 -35.95
N ALA A 364 -20.38 -10.04 -35.03
CA ALA A 364 -19.83 -8.69 -34.81
C ALA A 364 -19.17 -8.12 -36.07
N LEU A 365 -18.39 -8.93 -36.79
CA LEU A 365 -17.71 -8.50 -38.02
C LEU A 365 -18.72 -8.18 -39.12
N GLN A 366 -19.76 -8.99 -39.30
CA GLN A 366 -20.82 -8.71 -40.27
C GLN A 366 -21.57 -7.41 -39.95
N PHE A 367 -21.87 -7.20 -38.66
CA PHE A 367 -22.48 -5.96 -38.20
C PHE A 367 -21.61 -4.74 -38.53
N LEU A 368 -20.33 -4.76 -38.14
CA LEU A 368 -19.41 -3.64 -38.39
C LEU A 368 -19.13 -3.45 -39.88
N LYS A 369 -19.04 -4.51 -40.66
CA LYS A 369 -18.85 -4.43 -42.12
C LYS A 369 -19.98 -3.64 -42.78
N ARG A 370 -21.23 -3.95 -42.46
CA ARG A 370 -22.40 -3.20 -42.97
C ARG A 370 -22.34 -1.73 -42.55
N ARG A 371 -21.99 -1.45 -41.29
CA ARG A 371 -21.86 -0.06 -40.81
C ARG A 371 -20.72 0.69 -41.51
N ILE A 372 -19.60 0.03 -41.82
CA ILE A 372 -18.48 0.64 -42.57
C ILE A 372 -18.89 0.97 -44.01
N GLU A 373 -19.65 0.08 -44.65
CA GLU A 373 -20.26 0.31 -45.96
C GLU A 373 -21.25 1.49 -45.94
N GLU A 374 -21.95 1.71 -44.82
CA GLU A 374 -22.85 2.84 -44.56
C GLU A 374 -22.13 4.14 -44.15
N GLY A 375 -20.80 4.11 -43.94
CA GLY A 375 -20.00 5.30 -43.64
C GLY A 375 -19.34 5.32 -42.26
N LEU A 376 -19.33 4.21 -41.50
CA LEU A 376 -18.63 4.13 -40.22
C LEU A 376 -17.12 4.27 -40.40
N ARG A 377 -16.51 5.22 -39.70
CA ARG A 377 -15.07 5.51 -39.68
C ARG A 377 -14.56 5.55 -38.25
N ALA A 378 -13.29 5.20 -38.08
CA ALA A 378 -12.59 5.37 -36.82
C ALA A 378 -11.89 6.73 -36.77
N ARG A 379 -11.97 7.45 -35.66
CA ARG A 379 -11.18 8.67 -35.42
C ARG A 379 -10.49 8.62 -34.07
N LEU A 380 -9.38 9.34 -33.95
CA LEU A 380 -8.76 9.62 -32.66
C LEU A 380 -9.52 10.78 -32.00
N ALA A 381 -9.88 10.61 -30.73
CA ALA A 381 -10.52 11.64 -29.94
C ALA A 381 -9.88 11.70 -28.54
N SER A 382 -9.98 12.84 -27.87
CA SER A 382 -9.50 12.97 -26.49
C SER A 382 -10.37 12.15 -25.52
N ALA A 383 -9.75 11.27 -24.73
CA ALA A 383 -10.43 10.47 -23.71
C ALA A 383 -10.75 11.29 -22.45
N SER A 384 -9.84 12.20 -22.08
CA SER A 384 -10.00 13.10 -20.93
C SER A 384 -9.21 14.38 -21.15
N LEU A 385 -9.85 15.53 -20.94
CA LEU A 385 -9.23 16.86 -21.03
C LEU A 385 -8.16 17.08 -19.95
N LEU A 386 -8.21 16.32 -18.85
CA LEU A 386 -7.31 16.48 -17.71
C LEU A 386 -6.07 15.58 -17.80
N ALA A 387 -6.25 14.35 -18.32
CA ALA A 387 -5.21 13.32 -18.31
C ALA A 387 -4.48 13.16 -19.67
N GLY A 388 -4.94 13.83 -20.74
CA GLY A 388 -4.26 13.86 -22.03
C GLY A 388 -4.25 12.54 -22.82
N GLY A 389 -5.00 11.52 -22.40
CA GLY A 389 -5.11 10.25 -23.12
C GLY A 389 -6.00 10.35 -24.35
N LEU A 390 -5.71 9.55 -25.39
CA LEU A 390 -6.56 9.39 -26.57
C LEU A 390 -7.43 8.13 -26.47
N LYS A 391 -8.57 8.17 -27.14
CA LYS A 391 -9.47 7.03 -27.39
C LYS A 391 -9.74 6.90 -28.89
N ILE A 392 -10.23 5.73 -29.29
CA ILE A 392 -10.72 5.52 -30.65
C ILE A 392 -12.24 5.57 -30.63
N GLU A 393 -12.82 6.46 -31.41
CA GLU A 393 -14.26 6.58 -31.56
C GLU A 393 -14.67 6.14 -32.95
N LEU A 394 -15.69 5.28 -33.01
CA LEU A 394 -16.32 4.84 -34.26
C LEU A 394 -17.52 5.75 -34.51
N ILE A 395 -17.45 6.56 -35.56
CA ILE A 395 -18.47 7.53 -35.94
C ILE A 395 -18.98 7.27 -37.36
N GLU A 396 -20.20 7.71 -37.66
CA GLU A 396 -20.75 7.66 -39.01
C GLU A 396 -20.45 8.98 -39.72
N VAL A 397 -19.74 8.91 -40.85
CA VAL A 397 -19.35 10.08 -41.64
C VAL A 397 -20.24 10.15 -42.87
N GLU A 398 -20.92 11.29 -43.03
CA GLU A 398 -21.80 11.52 -44.17
C GLU A 398 -21.00 11.55 -45.49
N ASN A 399 -21.49 10.86 -46.52
CA ASN A 399 -20.84 10.75 -47.84
C ASN A 399 -19.40 10.19 -47.82
N ALA A 400 -19.08 9.32 -46.86
CA ALA A 400 -17.75 8.71 -46.80
C ALA A 400 -17.45 7.82 -48.04
N PRO A 401 -16.20 7.76 -48.53
CA PRO A 401 -15.85 6.94 -49.70
C PRO A 401 -16.17 5.46 -49.47
N LEU A 402 -16.77 4.78 -50.45
CA LEU A 402 -17.08 3.35 -50.34
C LEU A 402 -15.83 2.54 -49.98
N TYR A 403 -15.92 1.76 -48.90
CA TYR A 403 -14.85 0.90 -48.43
C TYR A 403 -15.38 -0.52 -48.23
N VAL A 404 -14.78 -1.49 -48.92
CA VAL A 404 -15.14 -2.90 -48.78
C VAL A 404 -14.13 -3.56 -47.85
N VAL A 405 -14.60 -3.97 -46.68
CA VAL A 405 -13.76 -4.68 -45.71
C VAL A 405 -13.30 -6.01 -46.31
N GLN A 406 -11.98 -6.15 -46.47
CA GLN A 406 -11.35 -7.39 -46.89
C GLN A 406 -11.28 -8.37 -45.72
N THR A 407 -11.66 -9.62 -45.99
CA THR A 407 -11.66 -10.71 -45.00
C THR A 407 -11.03 -11.95 -45.60
N GLY A 408 -10.16 -12.63 -44.86
CA GLY A 408 -9.49 -13.86 -45.30
C GLY A 408 -8.73 -14.51 -44.16
N GLU A 409 -8.25 -15.74 -44.38
CA GLU A 409 -7.48 -16.47 -43.38
C GLU A 409 -6.15 -15.75 -43.10
N GLY A 410 -5.91 -15.37 -41.84
CA GLY A 410 -4.73 -14.59 -41.42
C GLY A 410 -4.78 -13.08 -41.71
N ILE A 411 -5.88 -12.55 -42.27
CA ILE A 411 -6.03 -11.11 -42.54
C ILE A 411 -6.87 -10.47 -41.43
N ILE A 412 -6.26 -9.54 -40.68
CA ILE A 412 -6.99 -8.72 -39.70
C ILE A 412 -7.80 -7.65 -40.45
N PRO A 413 -9.15 -7.64 -40.33
CA PRO A 413 -10.00 -6.66 -41.00
C PRO A 413 -9.69 -5.23 -40.60
N ILE A 414 -9.78 -4.29 -41.55
CA ILE A 414 -9.47 -2.88 -41.33
C ILE A 414 -10.75 -2.07 -41.17
N ILE A 415 -10.81 -1.21 -40.17
CA ILE A 415 -11.80 -0.12 -40.09
C ILE A 415 -11.14 1.14 -40.69
N PRO A 416 -11.72 1.76 -41.73
CA PRO A 416 -11.16 2.96 -42.33
C PRO A 416 -11.20 4.14 -41.34
N SER A 417 -10.14 4.95 -41.32
CA SER A 417 -10.06 6.12 -40.46
C SER A 417 -10.69 7.37 -41.10
N THR A 418 -10.90 8.40 -40.29
CA THR A 418 -11.22 9.77 -40.71
C THR A 418 -10.38 10.75 -39.87
N ASP A 419 -10.56 12.05 -40.09
CA ASP A 419 -9.80 13.11 -39.42
C ASP A 419 -10.00 13.04 -37.90
N SER A 420 -8.92 13.27 -37.14
CA SER A 420 -8.93 13.21 -35.68
C SER A 420 -9.64 14.44 -35.10
N GLU A 421 -10.39 14.26 -34.00
CA GLU A 421 -10.99 15.36 -33.22
C GLU A 421 -10.25 15.49 -31.89
N ILE A 422 -9.08 16.11 -31.94
CA ILE A 422 -8.25 16.37 -30.76
C ILE A 422 -8.40 17.85 -30.44
N THR A 423 -8.88 18.16 -29.23
CA THR A 423 -9.01 19.56 -28.82
C THR A 423 -7.61 20.17 -28.67
N ASP A 424 -7.26 21.09 -29.56
CA ASP A 424 -5.95 21.73 -29.56
C ASP A 424 -5.86 22.78 -28.44
N VAL A 425 -5.29 22.39 -27.30
CA VAL A 425 -5.08 23.29 -26.15
C VAL A 425 -4.02 24.37 -26.46
N THR A 426 -3.20 24.17 -27.49
CA THR A 426 -2.10 25.08 -27.82
C THR A 426 -2.56 26.36 -28.53
N GLY A 427 -3.63 26.30 -29.34
CA GLY A 427 -4.17 27.47 -30.05
C GLY A 427 -4.74 28.58 -29.14
N THR A 428 -5.13 28.24 -27.90
CA THR A 428 -5.65 29.20 -26.92
C THR A 428 -4.57 30.00 -26.19
N VAL A 429 -3.34 29.49 -26.08
CA VAL A 429 -2.26 30.16 -25.35
C VAL A 429 -1.65 31.30 -26.18
N GLU A 430 -1.53 31.11 -27.49
CA GLU A 430 -1.01 32.12 -28.42
C GLU A 430 -1.89 33.38 -28.45
N GLY A 431 -3.22 33.21 -28.38
CA GLY A 431 -4.17 34.32 -28.34
C GLY A 431 -4.11 35.15 -27.05
N VAL A 432 -3.80 34.53 -25.91
CA VAL A 432 -3.63 35.22 -24.62
C VAL A 432 -2.27 35.90 -24.54
N VAL A 433 -1.21 35.24 -24.98
CA VAL A 433 0.15 35.80 -25.04
C VAL A 433 0.22 36.99 -26.00
N ALA A 434 -0.45 36.91 -27.16
CA ALA A 434 -0.53 38.02 -28.11
C ALA A 434 -1.29 39.24 -27.54
N ARG A 435 -2.34 39.03 -26.74
CA ARG A 435 -3.04 40.13 -26.06
C ARG A 435 -2.21 40.77 -24.96
N ILE A 436 -1.47 39.96 -24.20
CA ILE A 436 -0.57 40.47 -23.14
C ILE A 436 0.58 41.29 -23.75
N ASN A 437 1.16 40.81 -24.85
CA ASN A 437 2.26 41.51 -25.54
C ASN A 437 1.83 42.82 -26.23
N ASN A 438 0.54 42.98 -26.55
CA ASN A 438 -0.01 44.17 -27.20
C ASN A 438 -0.70 45.14 -26.22
N LEU A 439 -0.49 45.01 -24.90
CA LEU A 439 -1.00 46.00 -23.95
C LEU A 439 -0.20 47.31 -24.10
N PRO A 440 -0.86 48.48 -24.28
CA PRO A 440 -0.19 49.77 -24.44
C PRO A 440 0.27 50.30 -23.07
N ILE A 441 1.25 49.62 -22.46
CA ILE A 441 1.81 49.97 -21.15
C ILE A 441 2.42 51.39 -21.19
N GLU A 442 2.93 51.80 -22.35
CA GLU A 442 3.50 53.12 -22.60
C GLU A 442 2.45 54.25 -22.48
N GLU A 443 1.22 54.03 -22.95
CA GLU A 443 0.14 55.02 -22.83
C GLU A 443 -0.35 55.16 -21.39
N LEU A 444 -0.38 54.05 -20.64
CA LEU A 444 -0.72 54.04 -19.22
C LEU A 444 0.34 54.77 -18.37
N LEU A 445 1.61 54.53 -18.64
CA LEU A 445 2.71 55.22 -17.96
C LEU A 445 2.73 56.71 -18.30
N ASN A 446 2.50 57.07 -19.57
CA ASN A 446 2.41 58.47 -19.97
C ASN A 446 1.22 59.19 -19.32
N SER A 447 0.06 58.53 -19.23
CA SER A 447 -1.14 59.06 -18.56
C SER A 447 -0.92 59.25 -17.06
N ALA A 448 -0.23 58.31 -16.40
CA ALA A 448 0.15 58.40 -14.99
C ALA A 448 1.14 59.55 -14.73
N ILE A 449 2.14 59.72 -15.60
CA ILE A 449 3.09 60.85 -15.53
C ILE A 449 2.38 62.18 -15.75
N GLN A 450 1.45 62.27 -16.72
CA GLN A 450 0.66 63.48 -16.98
C GLN A 450 -0.25 63.84 -15.80
N PHE A 451 -0.87 62.85 -15.17
CA PHE A 451 -1.66 63.05 -13.96
C PHE A 451 -0.80 63.58 -12.81
N LEU A 452 0.36 62.98 -12.57
CA LEU A 452 1.29 63.42 -11.52
C LEU A 452 1.80 64.85 -11.78
N ASN A 453 2.15 65.18 -13.02
CA ASN A 453 2.56 66.53 -13.40
C ASN A 453 1.41 67.54 -13.25
N SER A 454 0.18 67.14 -13.53
CA SER A 454 -1.02 67.99 -13.36
C SER A 454 -1.36 68.19 -11.88
N ALA A 455 -1.15 67.18 -11.04
CA ALA A 455 -1.31 67.26 -9.59
C ALA A 455 -0.24 68.15 -8.95
N ASP A 456 1.02 68.05 -9.40
CA ASP A 456 2.13 68.88 -8.91
C ASP A 456 1.95 70.35 -9.31
N ALA A 457 1.46 70.61 -10.53
CA ALA A 457 1.10 71.96 -11.00
C ALA A 457 -0.08 72.58 -10.22
N LEU A 458 -1.06 71.77 -9.83
CA LEU A 458 -2.21 72.22 -9.04
C LEU A 458 -1.79 72.59 -7.60
N ILE A 459 -0.88 71.82 -7.01
CA ILE A 459 -0.35 72.03 -5.65
C ILE A 459 0.62 73.23 -5.60
N SER A 460 1.30 73.53 -6.72
CA SER A 460 2.30 74.60 -6.81
C SER A 460 1.76 75.96 -7.25
N SER A 461 0.47 76.06 -7.57
CA SER A 461 -0.13 77.31 -8.04
C SER A 461 -0.47 78.26 -6.86
N GLU A 462 0.17 79.44 -6.85
CA GLU A 462 -0.08 80.52 -5.89
C GLU A 462 -1.54 81.04 -5.98
N ASP A 463 -2.26 80.73 -7.06
CA ASP A 463 -3.67 81.05 -7.30
C ASP A 463 -4.65 80.23 -6.43
N LEU A 464 -4.21 79.16 -5.76
CA LEU A 464 -5.10 78.37 -4.88
C LEU A 464 -5.45 79.05 -3.55
N ARG A 465 -4.87 80.22 -3.26
CA ARG A 465 -5.13 80.92 -2.00
C ARG A 465 -6.30 81.90 -2.01
N GLU A 466 -6.81 82.38 -3.15
CA GLU A 466 -7.88 83.40 -3.12
C GLU A 466 -8.90 83.38 -4.29
N THR A 467 -9.55 82.27 -4.62
CA THR A 467 -10.82 82.42 -5.39
C THR A 467 -11.86 81.29 -5.24
N PRO A 468 -13.14 81.59 -4.94
CA PRO A 468 -14.22 80.60 -4.85
C PRO A 468 -14.77 80.11 -6.21
N GLN A 469 -14.13 80.41 -7.35
CA GLN A 469 -14.72 80.16 -8.67
C GLN A 469 -14.32 78.82 -9.32
N VAL A 470 -13.25 78.17 -8.86
CA VAL A 470 -12.79 76.87 -9.43
C VAL A 470 -13.72 75.70 -9.05
N VAL A 471 -14.51 75.83 -7.98
CA VAL A 471 -15.43 74.80 -7.49
C VAL A 471 -16.65 74.60 -8.41
N ARG A 472 -17.02 75.57 -9.24
CA ARG A 472 -18.21 75.45 -10.12
C ARG A 472 -17.91 74.83 -11.49
N ALA A 473 -16.67 74.91 -11.98
CA ALA A 473 -16.28 74.27 -13.23
C ALA A 473 -16.09 72.75 -13.06
N LEU A 474 -15.51 72.32 -11.94
CA LEU A 474 -15.36 70.90 -11.59
C LEU A 474 -16.68 70.16 -11.33
N LEU A 475 -17.77 70.90 -11.06
CA LEU A 475 -19.12 70.33 -10.90
C LEU A 475 -19.88 70.15 -12.23
N GLY A 476 -19.34 70.68 -13.34
CA GLY A 476 -19.88 70.46 -14.69
C GLY A 476 -19.40 69.14 -15.30
N ASP A 477 -18.08 68.92 -15.28
CA ASP A 477 -17.45 67.79 -15.98
C ASP A 477 -17.70 66.42 -15.32
N VAL A 478 -18.03 66.41 -14.02
CA VAL A 478 -18.45 65.18 -13.30
C VAL A 478 -19.85 64.73 -13.72
N ARG A 479 -20.69 65.63 -14.26
CA ARG A 479 -22.09 65.31 -14.60
C ARG A 479 -22.22 64.58 -15.93
N ASP A 480 -21.27 64.78 -16.84
CA ASP A 480 -21.27 64.14 -18.16
C ASP A 480 -20.66 62.73 -18.15
N ILE A 481 -19.75 62.43 -17.21
CA ILE A 481 -19.21 61.08 -17.00
C ILE A 481 -20.24 60.14 -16.33
N VAL A 482 -21.23 60.69 -15.63
CA VAL A 482 -22.28 59.92 -14.94
C VAL A 482 -23.48 59.60 -15.85
N ALA A 483 -23.56 60.21 -17.04
CA ALA A 483 -24.70 60.07 -17.95
C ALA A 483 -24.45 59.11 -19.13
N SER A 484 -23.30 58.44 -19.23
CA SER A 484 -23.05 57.49 -20.32
C SER A 484 -23.79 56.16 -20.10
N ASP A 485 -24.49 55.70 -21.14
CA ASP A 485 -25.34 54.51 -21.13
C ASP A 485 -24.58 53.21 -20.80
N ASP A 486 -23.25 53.18 -20.97
CA ASP A 486 -22.40 52.03 -20.62
C ASP A 486 -22.19 51.85 -19.10
N LEU A 487 -22.38 52.89 -18.28
CA LEU A 487 -22.28 52.83 -16.81
C LEU A 487 -23.60 52.43 -16.13
N GLN A 488 -24.75 52.58 -16.81
CA GLN A 488 -26.07 52.23 -16.25
C GLN A 488 -26.35 50.71 -16.26
N ALA A 489 -25.54 49.90 -16.95
CA ALA A 489 -25.67 48.43 -16.98
C ALA A 489 -24.86 47.70 -15.89
N ILE A 490 -24.01 48.41 -15.15
CA ILE A 490 -23.14 47.82 -14.10
C ILE A 490 -23.87 47.53 -12.76
N PRO A 491 -24.85 48.33 -12.28
CA PRO A 491 -25.41 48.14 -10.94
C PRO A 491 -26.23 46.86 -10.75
N VAL A 492 -26.75 46.23 -11.82
CA VAL A 492 -27.57 45.02 -11.68
C VAL A 492 -26.73 43.74 -11.50
N LYS A 493 -25.46 43.73 -11.94
CA LYS A 493 -24.52 42.62 -11.69
C LYS A 493 -23.61 42.82 -10.48
N LEU A 494 -23.48 44.05 -9.96
CA LEU A 494 -22.69 44.34 -8.76
C LEU A 494 -23.49 44.19 -7.45
N ASN A 495 -24.79 44.49 -7.44
CA ASN A 495 -25.62 44.35 -6.22
C ASN A 495 -25.83 42.90 -5.77
N ALA A 496 -25.71 41.91 -6.66
CA ALA A 496 -25.75 40.49 -6.28
C ALA A 496 -24.42 40.02 -5.63
N THR A 497 -23.32 40.73 -5.91
CA THR A 497 -21.97 40.39 -5.44
C THR A 497 -21.61 41.17 -4.17
N LEU A 498 -22.06 42.42 -4.06
CA LEU A 498 -21.87 43.26 -2.88
C LEU A 498 -22.74 42.84 -1.69
N GLY A 499 -23.97 42.35 -1.92
CA GLY A 499 -24.78 41.76 -0.84
C GLY A 499 -24.14 40.51 -0.22
N ARG A 500 -23.36 39.73 -1.00
CA ARG A 500 -22.59 38.59 -0.45
C ARG A 500 -21.36 39.05 0.32
N PHE A 501 -20.74 40.17 -0.07
CA PHE A 501 -19.58 40.74 0.61
C PHE A 501 -19.96 41.39 1.94
N GLU A 502 -21.11 42.08 2.01
CA GLU A 502 -21.62 42.66 3.27
C GLU A 502 -22.10 41.58 4.25
N THR A 503 -22.63 40.45 3.76
CA THR A 503 -22.98 39.31 4.64
C THR A 503 -21.72 38.63 5.20
N LEU A 504 -20.65 38.54 4.40
CA LEU A 504 -19.34 38.02 4.82
C LEU A 504 -18.61 38.98 5.78
N LEU A 505 -18.76 40.28 5.59
CA LEU A 505 -18.15 41.29 6.47
C LEU A 505 -18.93 41.47 7.78
N ALA A 506 -20.27 41.35 7.75
CA ALA A 506 -21.10 41.29 8.95
C ALA A 506 -20.85 40.01 9.77
N GLN A 507 -20.40 38.91 9.15
CA GLN A 507 -19.91 37.71 9.85
C GLN A 507 -18.48 37.85 10.39
N LEU A 508 -17.70 38.80 9.87
CA LEU A 508 -16.33 39.10 10.31
C LEU A 508 -16.25 40.22 11.35
N GLU A 509 -17.27 41.09 11.43
CA GLU A 509 -17.36 42.18 12.41
C GLU A 509 -18.01 41.79 13.75
N GLU A 510 -18.57 40.58 13.88
CA GLU A 510 -19.07 40.10 15.17
C GLU A 510 -17.93 39.51 16.04
N ASP A 511 -17.07 40.39 16.56
CA ASP A 511 -16.43 40.38 17.90
C ASP A 511 -15.80 39.05 18.44
N LYS A 512 -15.56 38.05 17.59
CA LYS A 512 -15.12 36.71 18.00
C LYS A 512 -13.74 36.34 17.56
N PHE A 513 -13.23 36.87 16.44
CA PHE A 513 -11.92 36.45 15.93
C PHE A 513 -10.76 36.96 16.79
N SER A 514 -10.79 38.22 17.25
CA SER A 514 -9.77 38.74 18.17
C SER A 514 -9.83 38.03 19.52
N THR A 515 -11.03 37.77 20.03
CA THR A 515 -11.27 37.06 21.30
C THR A 515 -10.84 35.59 21.22
N GLN A 516 -11.10 34.91 20.10
CA GLN A 516 -10.69 33.52 19.84
C GLN A 516 -9.18 33.41 19.60
N LEU A 517 -8.56 34.38 18.90
CA LEU A 517 -7.12 34.38 18.70
C LEU A 517 -6.38 34.62 20.03
N LEU A 518 -6.89 35.51 20.88
CA LEU A 518 -6.33 35.76 22.21
C LEU A 518 -6.59 34.59 23.16
N ALA A 519 -7.75 33.92 23.06
CA ALA A 519 -8.05 32.69 23.80
C ALA A 519 -7.17 31.51 23.33
N ALA A 520 -6.94 31.36 22.03
CA ALA A 520 -6.07 30.33 21.45
C ALA A 520 -4.60 30.58 21.80
N VAL A 521 -4.14 31.84 21.80
CA VAL A 521 -2.79 32.21 22.25
C VAL A 521 -2.63 32.01 23.77
N ASN A 522 -3.65 32.32 24.57
CA ASN A 522 -3.63 32.05 26.01
C ASN A 522 -3.72 30.55 26.33
N ALA A 523 -4.49 29.77 25.57
CA ALA A 523 -4.57 28.31 25.69
C ALA A 523 -3.26 27.65 25.24
N ALA A 524 -2.62 28.16 24.18
CA ALA A 524 -1.31 27.72 23.74
C ALA A 524 -0.21 28.09 24.75
N ALA A 525 -0.30 29.26 25.39
CA ALA A 525 0.62 29.68 26.46
C ALA A 525 0.39 28.87 27.75
N ALA A 526 -0.86 28.54 28.09
CA ALA A 526 -1.20 27.68 29.22
C ALA A 526 -0.78 26.21 28.98
N ALA A 527 -0.96 25.70 27.77
CA ALA A 527 -0.48 24.37 27.37
C ALA A 527 1.05 24.32 27.33
N ALA A 528 1.73 25.36 26.84
CA ALA A 528 3.18 25.46 26.86
C ALA A 528 3.73 25.55 28.29
N ASN A 529 3.07 26.29 29.19
CA ASN A 529 3.43 26.36 30.61
C ASN A 529 3.09 25.06 31.37
N GLY A 530 2.00 24.38 31.03
CA GLY A 530 1.59 23.09 31.61
C GLY A 530 2.51 21.93 31.22
N VAL A 531 3.04 21.94 29.99
CA VAL A 531 4.08 20.99 29.55
C VAL A 531 5.42 21.29 30.22
N ASN A 532 5.76 22.56 30.47
CA ASN A 532 7.00 22.89 31.18
C ASN A 532 6.93 22.58 32.68
N ALA A 533 5.76 22.73 33.31
CA ALA A 533 5.53 22.41 34.73
C ALA A 533 5.41 20.89 35.00
N SER A 534 5.05 20.07 34.01
CA SER A 534 4.88 18.62 34.16
C SER A 534 6.17 17.80 33.92
N VAL A 535 7.29 18.45 33.56
CA VAL A 535 8.55 17.78 33.21
C VAL A 535 9.71 18.17 34.16
N GLU A 536 9.54 19.19 35.00
CA GLU A 536 10.51 19.55 36.03
C GLU A 536 10.52 18.49 37.15
N GLY A 537 11.56 17.65 37.17
CA GLY A 537 11.79 16.62 38.20
C GLY A 537 11.80 15.18 37.68
N VAL A 538 11.19 14.90 36.53
CA VAL A 538 11.18 13.55 35.90
C VAL A 538 12.60 13.09 35.50
N PRO A 539 13.46 13.92 34.89
CA PRO A 539 14.84 13.52 34.60
C PRO A 539 15.65 13.21 35.87
N ALA A 540 15.39 13.93 36.97
CA ALA A 540 16.06 13.70 38.25
C ALA A 540 15.58 12.40 38.91
N LEU A 541 14.29 12.06 38.81
CA LEU A 541 13.73 10.80 39.29
C LEU A 541 14.28 9.60 38.50
N ILE A 542 14.38 9.72 37.18
CA ILE A 542 14.99 8.69 36.32
C ILE A 542 16.47 8.50 36.66
N ALA A 543 17.22 9.59 36.87
CA ALA A 543 18.62 9.52 37.28
C ALA A 543 18.78 8.86 38.67
N GLN A 544 17.88 9.14 39.62
CA GLN A 544 17.87 8.49 40.94
C GLN A 544 17.53 6.99 40.85
N LEU A 545 16.54 6.61 40.04
CA LEU A 545 16.20 5.20 39.78
C LEU A 545 17.37 4.44 39.17
N GLN A 546 18.05 5.02 38.18
CA GLN A 546 19.23 4.42 37.57
C GLN A 546 20.40 4.31 38.55
N ALA A 547 20.60 5.30 39.43
CA ALA A 547 21.64 5.28 40.45
C ALA A 547 21.39 4.24 41.55
N VAL A 548 20.13 4.03 41.94
CA VAL A 548 19.73 2.98 42.90
C VAL A 548 19.88 1.60 42.25
N ALA A 549 19.43 1.42 41.01
CA ALA A 549 19.54 0.17 40.26
C ALA A 549 21.01 -0.23 40.03
N ALA A 550 21.89 0.72 39.69
CA ALA A 550 23.32 0.47 39.48
C ALA A 550 24.08 0.08 40.76
N LYS A 551 23.55 0.42 41.95
CA LYS A 551 24.19 0.14 43.24
C LYS A 551 23.54 -0.99 44.04
N ALA A 552 22.41 -1.52 43.57
CA ALA A 552 21.63 -2.54 44.27
C ALA A 552 22.38 -3.87 44.48
N GLU A 553 23.36 -4.19 43.64
CA GLU A 553 24.17 -5.42 43.78
C GLU A 553 25.30 -5.32 44.84
N THR A 554 25.62 -4.12 45.34
CA THR A 554 26.84 -3.90 46.15
C THR A 554 26.59 -3.24 47.51
N LEU A 555 25.35 -2.86 47.81
CA LEU A 555 25.03 -2.13 49.04
C LEU A 555 24.46 -3.04 50.16
N PRO A 556 24.84 -2.81 51.42
CA PRO A 556 24.17 -3.41 52.58
C PRO A 556 22.67 -3.07 52.61
N LEU A 557 21.83 -4.03 53.02
CA LEU A 557 20.37 -3.91 53.05
C LEU A 557 19.85 -2.66 53.78
N GLU A 558 20.53 -2.23 54.84
CA GLU A 558 20.19 -1.03 55.64
C GLU A 558 20.34 0.28 54.84
N THR A 559 21.28 0.33 53.91
CA THR A 559 21.50 1.47 53.02
C THR A 559 20.49 1.48 51.87
N LEU A 560 20.10 0.28 51.41
CA LEU A 560 19.10 0.10 50.35
C LEU A 560 17.72 0.59 50.79
N THR A 561 17.31 0.27 52.03
CA THR A 561 16.04 0.73 52.59
C THR A 561 16.00 2.25 52.68
N THR A 562 17.10 2.90 53.08
CA THR A 562 17.18 4.37 53.18
C THR A 562 17.06 5.04 51.81
N GLN A 563 17.68 4.48 50.77
CA GLN A 563 17.56 5.01 49.40
C GLN A 563 16.16 4.80 48.83
N LEU A 564 15.51 3.67 49.12
CA LEU A 564 14.13 3.42 48.72
C LEU A 564 13.16 4.41 49.39
N THR A 565 13.30 4.70 50.69
CA THR A 565 12.44 5.70 51.37
C THR A 565 12.62 7.10 50.76
N THR A 566 13.85 7.44 50.36
CA THR A 566 14.16 8.74 49.75
C THR A 566 13.54 8.83 48.35
N LEU A 567 13.58 7.75 47.59
CA LEU A 567 12.93 7.64 46.29
C LEU A 567 11.40 7.74 46.40
N THR A 568 10.80 7.09 47.41
CA THR A 568 9.36 7.18 47.68
C THR A 568 8.95 8.61 48.07
N ALA A 569 9.75 9.28 48.90
CA ALA A 569 9.51 10.68 49.26
C ALA A 569 9.64 11.63 48.04
N SER A 570 10.58 11.38 47.13
CA SER A 570 10.71 12.12 45.87
C SER A 570 9.52 11.88 44.93
N ALA A 571 8.97 10.67 44.90
CA ALA A 571 7.78 10.34 44.12
C ALA A 571 6.51 11.01 44.69
N ASP A 572 6.33 11.00 46.02
CA ASP A 572 5.21 11.69 46.70
C ASP A 572 5.28 13.21 46.54
N ALA A 573 6.48 13.80 46.48
CA ALA A 573 6.66 15.23 46.24
C ALA A 573 6.20 15.66 44.83
N ILE A 574 6.35 14.79 43.83
CA ILE A 574 5.89 15.03 42.45
C ILE A 574 4.36 14.83 42.35
N LEU A 575 3.84 13.77 42.97
CA LEU A 575 2.41 13.43 42.99
C LEU A 575 1.56 14.38 43.87
N GLY A 576 2.18 15.06 44.83
CA GLY A 576 1.53 16.01 45.73
C GLY A 576 1.37 17.42 45.18
N THR A 577 1.99 17.73 44.03
CA THR A 577 1.94 19.05 43.40
C THR A 577 0.52 19.40 42.95
N ASP A 578 0.16 20.68 43.04
CA ASP A 578 -1.16 21.16 42.60
C ASP A 578 -1.39 20.90 41.10
N ALA A 579 -0.32 20.86 40.31
CA ALA A 579 -0.33 20.45 38.90
C ALA A 579 -0.73 18.98 38.68
N ALA A 580 -0.24 18.04 39.50
CA ALA A 580 -0.62 16.63 39.41
C ALA A 580 -2.09 16.39 39.82
N LYS A 581 -2.62 17.22 40.74
CA LYS A 581 -4.02 17.16 41.18
C LYS A 581 -5.00 17.79 40.18
N GLN A 582 -4.56 18.76 39.39
CA GLN A 582 -5.36 19.45 38.37
C GLN A 582 -5.37 18.72 37.02
N LEU A 583 -4.40 17.83 36.78
CA LEU A 583 -4.23 17.08 35.53
C LEU A 583 -5.51 16.37 35.02
N PRO A 584 -6.35 15.71 35.85
CA PRO A 584 -7.58 15.08 35.37
C PRO A 584 -8.63 16.11 34.90
N ALA A 585 -8.69 17.27 35.54
CA ALA A 585 -9.59 18.36 35.16
C ALA A 585 -9.12 19.05 33.87
N ASP A 586 -7.82 19.25 33.72
CA ASP A 586 -7.21 19.85 32.53
C ASP A 586 -7.29 18.90 31.32
N LEU A 587 -7.14 17.58 31.53
CA LEU A 587 -7.40 16.56 30.51
C LEU A 587 -8.88 16.53 30.10
N GLY A 588 -9.80 16.66 31.05
CA GLY A 588 -11.23 16.78 30.75
C GLY A 588 -11.57 18.02 29.92
N ALA A 589 -10.95 19.16 30.25
CA ALA A 589 -11.11 20.40 29.49
C ALA A 589 -10.50 20.29 28.08
N ALA A 590 -9.29 19.74 27.95
CA ALA A 590 -8.64 19.52 26.67
C ALA A 590 -9.40 18.54 25.77
N LEU A 591 -9.96 17.47 26.33
CA LEU A 591 -10.78 16.50 25.57
C LEU A 591 -12.11 17.12 25.10
N ASN A 592 -12.71 18.00 25.89
CA ASN A 592 -13.90 18.74 25.47
C ASN A 592 -13.59 19.75 24.37
N GLU A 593 -12.45 20.44 24.44
CA GLU A 593 -11.98 21.37 23.42
C GLU A 593 -11.65 20.64 22.10
N ILE A 594 -11.04 19.45 22.19
CA ILE A 594 -10.79 18.56 21.04
C ILE A 594 -12.10 18.07 20.43
N ASN A 595 -13.10 17.72 21.24
CA ASN A 595 -14.41 17.33 20.71
C ASN A 595 -15.15 18.51 20.07
N ALA A 596 -14.99 19.73 20.58
CA ALA A 596 -15.56 20.94 20.00
C ALA A 596 -14.87 21.30 18.67
N THR A 597 -13.54 21.29 18.62
CA THR A 597 -12.76 21.50 17.38
C THR A 597 -12.97 20.39 16.36
N LEU A 598 -13.15 19.13 16.77
CA LEU A 598 -13.51 18.03 15.86
C LEU A 598 -14.93 18.17 15.31
N ARG A 599 -15.84 18.80 16.05
CA ARG A 599 -17.20 19.11 15.57
C ARG A 599 -17.17 20.26 14.57
N GLU A 600 -16.38 21.30 14.85
CA GLU A 600 -16.15 22.44 13.94
C GLU A 600 -15.36 22.03 12.69
N LEU A 601 -14.41 21.11 12.78
CA LEU A 601 -13.71 20.50 11.64
C LEU A 601 -14.64 19.62 10.77
N ARG A 602 -15.66 19.00 11.38
CA ARG A 602 -16.66 18.17 10.70
C ARG A 602 -17.76 19.01 10.05
N GLU A 603 -18.01 20.21 10.54
CA GLU A 603 -19.05 21.13 10.04
C GLU A 603 -18.49 22.31 9.20
N GLY A 604 -17.19 22.61 9.26
CA GLY A 604 -16.59 23.87 8.76
C GLY A 604 -15.43 23.77 7.74
N GLY A 605 -15.21 22.64 7.07
CA GLY A 605 -14.38 22.59 5.85
C GLY A 605 -12.86 22.83 6.00
N ALA A 606 -12.29 22.79 7.21
CA ALA A 606 -10.86 23.02 7.43
C ALA A 606 -9.92 21.89 6.93
N VAL A 607 -10.44 20.69 6.65
CA VAL A 607 -9.67 19.60 6.01
C VAL A 607 -9.22 19.99 4.59
N THR A 608 -9.99 20.82 3.89
CA THR A 608 -9.68 21.28 2.52
C THR A 608 -8.48 22.25 2.49
N ASN A 609 -8.36 23.13 3.49
CA ASN A 609 -7.28 24.13 3.54
C ASN A 609 -5.95 23.53 4.02
N ILE A 610 -5.97 22.53 4.90
CA ILE A 610 -4.76 21.83 5.35
C ILE A 610 -4.20 20.96 4.22
N ASN A 611 -5.06 20.27 3.46
CA ASN A 611 -4.62 19.51 2.30
C ASN A 611 -4.05 20.41 1.20
N ALA A 612 -4.63 21.59 0.95
CA ALA A 612 -4.09 22.57 0.01
C ALA A 612 -2.72 23.13 0.45
N THR A 613 -2.52 23.32 1.76
CA THR A 613 -1.26 23.81 2.33
C THR A 613 -0.17 22.75 2.29
N LEU A 614 -0.50 21.49 2.61
CA LEU A 614 0.42 20.35 2.55
C LEU A 614 0.78 19.99 1.10
N ASP A 615 -0.17 20.09 0.17
CA ASP A 615 0.07 19.89 -1.26
C ASP A 615 0.96 21.00 -1.85
N SER A 616 0.78 22.23 -1.40
CA SER A 616 1.63 23.37 -1.78
C SER A 616 3.04 23.26 -1.18
N ALA A 617 3.18 22.77 0.06
CA ALA A 617 4.47 22.52 0.70
C ALA A 617 5.22 21.35 0.03
N ARG A 618 4.51 20.30 -0.38
CA ARG A 618 5.08 19.14 -1.09
C ARG A 618 5.51 19.50 -2.51
N LYS A 619 4.68 20.25 -3.26
CA LYS A 619 5.04 20.78 -4.59
C LYS A 619 6.22 21.76 -4.54
N ALA A 620 6.33 22.57 -3.48
CA ALA A 620 7.48 23.44 -3.28
C ALA A 620 8.76 22.63 -2.95
N ALA A 621 8.65 21.59 -2.13
CA ALA A 621 9.77 20.70 -1.82
C ALA A 621 10.23 19.89 -3.05
N ASP A 622 9.29 19.42 -3.86
CA ASP A 622 9.56 18.68 -5.11
C ASP A 622 10.19 19.60 -6.16
N ALA A 623 9.69 20.84 -6.33
CA ALA A 623 10.29 21.82 -7.24
C ALA A 623 11.73 22.20 -6.84
N VAL A 624 12.01 22.30 -5.53
CA VAL A 624 13.36 22.53 -5.01
C VAL A 624 14.24 21.29 -5.23
N ALA A 625 13.72 20.08 -5.00
CA ALA A 625 14.45 18.83 -5.22
C ALA A 625 14.82 18.61 -6.70
N THR A 626 13.91 18.91 -7.64
CA THR A 626 14.17 18.83 -9.08
C THR A 626 15.19 19.87 -9.54
N SER A 627 15.10 21.12 -9.06
CA SER A 627 16.10 22.15 -9.39
C SER A 627 17.50 21.86 -8.82
N THR A 628 17.61 21.07 -7.75
CA THR A 628 18.91 20.72 -7.14
C THR A 628 19.63 19.60 -7.90
N GLN A 629 18.90 18.73 -8.63
CA GLN A 629 19.49 17.67 -9.46
C GLN A 629 20.13 18.20 -10.75
N ASP A 630 19.65 19.32 -11.30
CA ASP A 630 20.14 19.90 -12.56
C ASP A 630 21.30 20.90 -12.38
N LEU A 631 21.53 21.35 -11.14
CA LEU A 631 22.55 22.33 -10.78
C LEU A 631 23.99 21.93 -11.21
N PRO A 632 24.45 20.67 -11.02
CA PRO A 632 25.76 20.23 -11.51
C PRO A 632 25.89 20.32 -13.04
N ALA A 633 24.82 20.00 -13.77
CA ALA A 633 24.79 20.06 -15.24
C ALA A 633 24.71 21.50 -15.78
N LEU A 634 24.09 22.41 -15.03
CA LEU A 634 24.04 23.83 -15.35
C LEU A 634 25.39 24.51 -15.13
N VAL A 635 26.09 24.18 -14.03
CA VAL A 635 27.44 24.67 -13.73
C VAL A 635 28.43 24.23 -14.80
N GLU A 636 28.35 22.99 -15.30
CA GLU A 636 29.22 22.56 -16.39
C GLU A 636 28.88 23.22 -17.74
N ARG A 637 27.59 23.42 -18.06
CA ARG A 637 27.22 24.18 -19.26
C ARG A 637 27.74 25.62 -19.21
N VAL A 638 27.65 26.28 -18.06
CA VAL A 638 28.18 27.65 -17.89
C VAL A 638 29.71 27.68 -18.00
N ARG A 639 30.43 26.69 -17.46
CA ARG A 639 31.89 26.56 -17.63
C ARG A 639 32.29 26.39 -19.09
N VAL A 640 31.58 25.54 -19.83
CA VAL A 640 31.83 25.31 -21.26
C VAL A 640 31.62 26.60 -22.06
N VAL A 641 30.52 27.32 -21.81
CA VAL A 641 30.23 28.59 -22.50
C VAL A 641 31.26 29.67 -22.15
N LEU A 642 31.66 29.78 -20.88
CA LEU A 642 32.68 30.74 -20.46
C LEU A 642 34.07 30.42 -21.04
N ASN A 643 34.44 29.16 -21.15
CA ASN A 643 35.69 28.74 -21.80
C ASN A 643 35.68 29.03 -23.30
N GLN A 644 34.55 28.77 -23.97
CA GLN A 644 34.36 29.08 -25.38
C GLN A 644 34.42 30.60 -25.63
N ALA A 645 33.79 31.39 -24.76
CA ALA A 645 33.84 32.85 -24.81
C ALA A 645 35.27 33.38 -24.58
N ASN A 646 36.00 32.86 -23.58
CA ASN A 646 37.39 33.26 -23.33
C ASN A 646 38.33 32.90 -24.49
N GLN A 647 38.16 31.74 -25.13
CA GLN A 647 38.96 31.37 -26.30
C GLN A 647 38.65 32.26 -27.51
N THR A 648 37.36 32.56 -27.72
CA THR A 648 36.92 33.45 -28.82
C THR A 648 37.46 34.86 -28.60
N ILE A 649 37.38 35.39 -27.38
CA ILE A 649 37.86 36.73 -27.02
C ILE A 649 39.39 36.80 -27.05
N ALA A 650 40.11 35.76 -26.62
CA ALA A 650 41.57 35.68 -26.76
C ALA A 650 42.02 35.68 -28.23
N GLY A 651 41.20 35.15 -29.14
CA GLY A 651 41.40 35.26 -30.59
C GLY A 651 41.27 36.69 -31.12
N TYR A 652 40.40 37.51 -30.52
CA TYR A 652 40.21 38.92 -30.86
C TYR A 652 41.20 39.88 -30.16
N ASN A 653 41.86 39.44 -29.08
CA ASN A 653 42.85 40.23 -28.33
C ASN A 653 44.23 40.33 -29.01
N LYS A 654 44.33 40.06 -30.32
CA LYS A 654 45.54 40.28 -31.12
C LYS A 654 45.63 41.69 -31.72
N GLY A 655 44.69 42.58 -31.41
CA GLY A 655 44.77 43.98 -31.81
C GLY A 655 43.85 44.88 -30.98
N ASP A 656 44.38 45.41 -29.87
CA ASP A 656 44.07 46.69 -29.19
C ASP A 656 42.65 47.32 -29.21
N VAL A 657 41.56 46.55 -29.37
CA VAL A 657 40.19 47.11 -29.42
C VAL A 657 39.20 46.32 -28.56
N LEU A 658 39.44 46.22 -27.25
CA LEU A 658 38.37 45.90 -26.30
C LEU A 658 38.30 46.98 -25.21
N SER A 659 37.12 47.60 -25.05
CA SER A 659 36.91 48.70 -24.10
C SER A 659 37.03 48.25 -22.64
N ARG A 660 37.39 49.18 -21.75
CA ARG A 660 37.51 48.92 -20.29
C ARG A 660 36.20 48.41 -19.69
N ASP A 661 35.05 48.77 -20.27
CA ASP A 661 33.73 48.38 -19.81
C ASP A 661 33.44 46.90 -20.09
N ALA A 662 33.89 46.37 -21.23
CA ALA A 662 33.80 44.94 -21.52
C ALA A 662 34.66 44.11 -20.54
N GLN A 663 35.85 44.60 -20.18
CA GLN A 663 36.69 43.97 -19.15
C GLN A 663 36.08 44.09 -17.74
N SER A 664 35.33 45.14 -17.45
CA SER A 664 34.60 45.27 -16.18
C SER A 664 33.44 44.29 -16.11
N ALA A 665 32.60 44.23 -17.15
CA ALA A 665 31.48 43.31 -17.23
C ALA A 665 31.93 41.84 -17.12
N LEU A 666 33.04 41.47 -17.77
CA LEU A 666 33.59 40.12 -17.66
C LEU A 666 34.10 39.79 -16.24
N ARG A 667 34.67 40.76 -15.52
CA ARG A 667 35.06 40.58 -14.11
C ARG A 667 33.85 40.45 -13.19
N ASP A 668 32.78 41.20 -13.45
CA ASP A 668 31.56 41.14 -12.63
C ASP A 668 30.80 39.83 -12.87
N ILE A 669 30.77 39.33 -14.10
CA ILE A 669 30.23 38.00 -14.44
C ILE A 669 31.07 36.90 -13.78
N SER A 670 32.39 37.02 -13.77
CA SER A 670 33.27 36.07 -13.08
C SER A 670 33.02 36.04 -11.57
N LYS A 671 32.84 37.20 -10.94
CA LYS A 671 32.52 37.30 -9.49
C LYS A 671 31.14 36.73 -9.17
N ALA A 672 30.14 36.96 -10.02
CA ALA A 672 28.81 36.40 -9.85
C ALA A 672 28.82 34.86 -9.95
N ALA A 673 29.61 34.31 -10.88
CA ALA A 673 29.78 32.86 -11.02
C ALA A 673 30.48 32.22 -9.80
N GLU A 674 31.49 32.90 -9.23
CA GLU A 674 32.14 32.45 -7.99
C GLU A 674 31.19 32.51 -6.78
N ALA A 675 30.36 33.56 -6.68
CA ALA A 675 29.36 33.68 -5.62
C ALA A 675 28.30 32.58 -5.69
N MET A 676 27.79 32.25 -6.89
CA MET A 676 26.84 31.14 -7.07
C MET A 676 27.48 29.78 -6.77
N THR A 677 28.75 29.59 -7.12
CA THR A 677 29.48 28.35 -6.80
C THR A 677 29.69 28.20 -5.28
N SER A 678 29.96 29.31 -4.58
CA SER A 678 30.07 29.33 -3.12
C SER A 678 28.75 29.01 -2.42
N LEU A 679 27.64 29.59 -2.91
CA LEU A 679 26.29 29.32 -2.42
C LEU A 679 25.90 27.85 -2.61
N ALA A 680 26.15 27.28 -3.79
CA ALA A 680 25.87 25.87 -4.08
C ALA A 680 26.61 24.92 -3.13
N ARG A 681 27.91 25.16 -2.89
CA ARG A 681 28.70 24.37 -1.92
C ARG A 681 28.23 24.55 -0.48
N MET A 682 27.72 25.72 -0.13
CA MET A 682 27.19 26.00 1.21
C MET A 682 25.88 25.24 1.45
N LEU A 683 24.99 25.22 0.46
CA LEU A 683 23.73 24.47 0.49
C LEU A 683 23.94 22.95 0.48
N GLU A 684 24.93 22.45 -0.26
CA GLU A 684 25.32 21.04 -0.27
C GLU A 684 25.84 20.57 1.09
N ARG A 685 26.56 21.44 1.82
CA ARG A 685 27.09 21.13 3.16
C ARG A 685 26.06 21.22 4.28
N ASN A 686 25.00 22.01 4.11
CA ASN A 686 23.99 22.25 5.14
C ASN A 686 22.58 22.36 4.52
N PRO A 687 21.98 21.24 4.06
CA PRO A 687 20.67 21.26 3.41
C PRO A 687 19.54 21.77 4.32
N GLY A 688 19.73 21.72 5.65
CA GLY A 688 18.76 22.20 6.63
C GLY A 688 18.68 23.73 6.80
N SER A 689 19.57 24.52 6.19
CA SER A 689 19.51 26.01 6.27
C SER A 689 18.31 26.58 5.53
N LEU A 690 17.85 25.92 4.46
CA LEU A 690 16.66 26.30 3.68
C LEU A 690 15.36 26.23 4.49
N ILE A 691 15.28 25.30 5.44
CA ILE A 691 14.09 25.11 6.28
C ILE A 691 14.15 26.00 7.53
N ARG A 692 15.35 26.30 8.04
CA ARG A 692 15.55 27.09 9.27
C ARG A 692 15.76 28.58 9.03
N GLY A 693 15.93 29.02 7.77
CA GLY A 693 16.06 30.41 7.37
C GLY A 693 17.31 31.13 7.90
N ARG A 694 18.39 30.40 8.22
CA ARG A 694 19.65 30.96 8.74
C ARG A 694 20.86 30.50 7.98
#